data_AF-A0A8J6VDP5-F1
#
_entry.id   AF-A0A8J6VDP5-F1
#
_cell.length_a   1.000
_cell.length_b   1.000
_cell.length_c   1.000
_cell.angle_alpha   90.00
_cell.angle_beta   90.00
_cell.angle_gamma   90.00
#
_symmetry.space_group_name_H-M   'P 1'
#
loop_
_entity.id
_entity.type
_entity.pdbx_description
1 polymer ?
#
loop_
_entity_poly.entity_id
_entity_poly.type
_entity_poly.pdbx_seq_one_letter_code
_entity_poly.pdbx_strand_id
1 'polypeptide(L)'
;MGVVKSQTNATQWEGITRRLGLSGVAYCIVDLQQIRQAADLTGTQVLFLPNVETLSAVQVQALQDWMGKGGRIIVSGPVGTLSQPDVRSKLRSLLGAYWGFSLQNPSTLAPTSGKTQGWMQQNGLTGIIRGGVIIPAGLTSQTAAVWKSTENPPAVVTTDRSVFLGWRWGVDTASEPKLDSAWLRASLTRYGGVGTASNPAQRNCTPPNAIASSASTPAKPPSPAPTNRSAALPPASPAFQLPDLNGDGLVAPAGLEVKPSSQPITASQAIAMRQELEALIGRFQSAQLAANTLTGGLENRGTSSTQNSKVKTPNPLSNARLGLQNFLQLVAQKNYTGARQQWLQARRILWDNYPKDRPQTQPEIRAMWLDRGTIIRAGSEQQLAKIFDRLAAAGFNTVFFETVNAGYPIYPSRVAQIKNPLVRGWDPLASAVKLAHQRRMELHAWVWIFAIGNQRHNALLNLPKEYPGPVLDLNPTWAGYDNRGRIFHLGSGKTFLDPANPEARRYLIQMLEEIVKNYQVDGVQFDYIRNPFQDPNAGYSFGYGTAARQQFQQLTGVDPVKISPKDRDLWQRWTQFRTNAIDSFVAEASRNLRSIKSNLILSAAVFPFPKNERLQKLQQNWEVWAQRGNIDLLVPMTYALDTNRLQSLTQPLLSQNQLGSTLILPSIRLLNLPDVVAVDQIQALRNFPASGYALFAAENLNDNLQGIFRRTQSLQAIASPLPYRQPFKAAAARYVSLQQEWTFLEANNQLWIKEPALSEWRKQADALSKALNQLADNPSRNNLTMAKALLASFQFQFKKWMQSEGLEQPYQVEVWANRLATLERLLLYGERTLK
;
A
#
# COMPACT_ATOMS: atom_id res chain seq x y z
N MET A 1 -10.08 35.26 -17.85
CA MET A 1 -9.48 33.99 -17.37
C MET A 1 -7.96 34.13 -17.36
N GLY A 2 -7.26 33.62 -16.34
CA GLY A 2 -5.80 33.54 -16.36
C GLY A 2 -5.33 32.27 -17.06
N VAL A 3 -4.28 32.33 -17.89
CA VAL A 3 -3.70 31.17 -18.60
C VAL A 3 -2.24 31.02 -18.21
N VAL A 4 -1.90 29.86 -17.67
CA VAL A 4 -0.58 29.60 -17.10
C VAL A 4 0.44 29.26 -18.18
N LYS A 5 1.47 30.10 -18.30
CA LYS A 5 2.69 29.80 -19.04
C LYS A 5 3.73 29.17 -18.10
N SER A 6 4.37 28.12 -18.55
CA SER A 6 5.38 27.37 -17.79
C SER A 6 6.52 26.96 -18.72
N GLN A 7 7.62 26.46 -18.15
CA GLN A 7 8.69 25.85 -18.95
C GLN A 7 8.19 24.61 -19.71
N THR A 8 7.30 23.82 -19.11
CA THR A 8 6.82 22.54 -19.69
C THR A 8 5.86 22.70 -20.86
N ASN A 9 5.21 23.85 -21.00
CA ASN A 9 4.32 24.14 -22.14
C ASN A 9 4.86 25.21 -23.09
N ALA A 10 6.11 25.66 -22.91
CA ALA A 10 6.72 26.73 -23.69
C ALA A 10 6.80 26.39 -25.20
N THR A 11 7.18 25.15 -25.55
CA THR A 11 7.25 24.68 -26.94
C THR A 11 5.89 24.52 -27.60
N GLN A 12 4.82 24.47 -26.79
CA GLN A 12 3.43 24.32 -27.23
C GLN A 12 2.68 25.66 -27.23
N TRP A 13 3.35 26.73 -26.77
CA TRP A 13 2.70 27.98 -26.42
C TRP A 13 2.03 28.66 -27.62
N GLU A 14 2.66 28.62 -28.80
CA GLU A 14 2.08 29.17 -30.02
C GLU A 14 0.77 28.46 -30.41
N GLY A 15 0.73 27.14 -30.30
CA GLY A 15 -0.48 26.36 -30.54
C GLY A 15 -1.57 26.64 -29.52
N ILE A 16 -1.19 26.74 -28.24
CA ILE A 16 -2.10 27.10 -27.14
C ILE A 16 -2.73 28.48 -27.36
N THR A 17 -1.93 29.51 -27.66
CA THR A 17 -2.44 30.88 -27.86
C THR A 17 -3.23 31.03 -29.14
N ARG A 18 -2.86 30.31 -30.22
CA ARG A 18 -3.65 30.25 -31.45
C ARG A 18 -5.04 29.69 -31.18
N ARG A 19 -5.17 28.60 -30.42
CA ARG A 19 -6.47 28.04 -30.03
C ARG A 19 -7.25 28.98 -29.12
N LEU A 20 -6.59 29.66 -28.18
CA LEU A 20 -7.25 30.65 -27.32
C LEU A 20 -7.80 31.83 -28.13
N GLY A 21 -7.07 32.33 -29.13
CA GLY A 21 -7.54 33.38 -30.04
C GLY A 21 -8.80 32.95 -30.80
N LEU A 22 -8.82 31.72 -31.32
CA LEU A 22 -9.98 31.15 -32.01
C LEU A 22 -11.20 30.92 -31.09
N SER A 23 -10.97 30.78 -29.78
CA SER A 23 -12.06 30.56 -28.82
C SER A 23 -12.91 31.80 -28.53
N GLY A 24 -12.39 33.00 -28.82
CA GLY A 24 -13.02 34.28 -28.50
C GLY A 24 -13.09 34.60 -26.98
N VAL A 25 -12.45 33.80 -26.12
CA VAL A 25 -12.45 34.00 -24.67
C VAL A 25 -11.37 34.99 -24.26
N ALA A 26 -11.75 36.04 -23.53
CA ALA A 26 -10.80 37.00 -22.97
C ALA A 26 -9.89 36.32 -21.91
N TYR A 27 -8.58 36.41 -22.14
CA TYR A 27 -7.58 35.82 -21.25
C TYR A 27 -6.38 36.74 -21.01
N CYS A 28 -5.70 36.51 -19.90
CA CYS A 28 -4.38 37.09 -19.62
C CYS A 28 -3.37 35.99 -19.32
N ILE A 29 -2.09 36.26 -19.54
CA ILE A 29 -1.02 35.30 -19.29
C ILE A 29 -0.56 35.43 -17.84
N VAL A 30 -0.41 34.29 -17.16
CA VAL A 30 0.15 34.16 -15.82
C VAL A 30 1.40 33.30 -15.91
N ASP A 31 2.55 33.82 -15.51
CA ASP A 31 3.77 33.02 -15.42
C ASP A 31 3.72 32.14 -14.16
N LEU A 32 3.86 30.82 -14.34
CA LEU A 32 3.86 29.85 -13.25
C LEU A 32 4.92 30.16 -12.18
N GLN A 33 6.05 30.77 -12.55
CA GLN A 33 7.11 31.14 -11.60
C GLN A 33 6.70 32.28 -10.64
N GLN A 34 5.67 33.05 -11.02
CA GLN A 34 5.13 34.14 -10.21
C GLN A 34 4.04 33.68 -9.24
N ILE A 35 3.55 32.43 -9.37
CA ILE A 35 2.56 31.86 -8.44
C ILE A 35 3.29 31.30 -7.22
N ARG A 36 3.42 32.11 -6.17
CA ARG A 36 4.08 31.74 -4.90
C ARG A 36 3.11 31.69 -3.73
N GLN A 37 2.01 32.43 -3.81
CA GLN A 37 0.96 32.53 -2.80
C GLN A 37 -0.39 32.86 -3.47
N ALA A 38 -1.50 32.65 -2.76
CA ALA A 38 -2.83 32.91 -3.30
C ALA A 38 -3.05 34.37 -3.74
N ALA A 39 -2.37 35.33 -3.12
CA ALA A 39 -2.47 36.75 -3.45
C ALA A 39 -1.96 37.08 -4.87
N ASP A 40 -1.07 36.26 -5.42
CA ASP A 40 -0.51 36.46 -6.77
C ASP A 40 -1.56 36.18 -7.87
N LEU A 41 -2.69 35.55 -7.50
CA LEU A 41 -3.83 35.25 -8.37
C LEU A 41 -5.03 36.16 -8.10
N THR A 42 -4.85 37.26 -7.35
CA THR A 42 -5.92 38.23 -7.06
C THR A 42 -6.48 38.79 -8.36
N GLY A 43 -7.82 38.86 -8.48
CA GLY A 43 -8.50 39.29 -9.71
C GLY A 43 -8.69 38.19 -10.75
N THR A 44 -8.11 36.99 -10.56
CA THR A 44 -8.36 35.82 -11.41
C THR A 44 -9.39 34.92 -10.76
N GLN A 45 -10.57 34.80 -11.39
CA GLN A 45 -11.64 33.89 -10.93
C GLN A 45 -11.48 32.46 -11.48
N VAL A 46 -11.02 32.33 -12.72
CA VAL A 46 -10.75 31.05 -13.39
C VAL A 46 -9.32 31.03 -13.90
N LEU A 47 -8.58 29.97 -13.57
CA LEU A 47 -7.21 29.72 -14.00
C LEU A 47 -7.14 28.48 -14.88
N PHE A 48 -6.53 28.60 -16.06
CA PHE A 48 -6.32 27.51 -17.00
C PHE A 48 -4.85 27.10 -17.04
N LEU A 49 -4.56 25.82 -16.79
CA LEU A 49 -3.21 25.23 -16.86
C LEU A 49 -3.13 24.29 -18.07
N PRO A 50 -2.86 24.83 -19.27
CA PRO A 50 -2.72 24.00 -20.46
C PRO A 50 -1.38 23.26 -20.45
N ASN A 51 -1.41 21.94 -20.35
CA ASN A 51 -0.26 21.06 -20.54
C ASN A 51 0.90 21.32 -19.56
N VAL A 52 0.61 21.73 -18.32
CA VAL A 52 1.62 22.06 -17.29
C VAL A 52 2.06 20.79 -16.55
N GLU A 53 3.15 20.16 -16.97
CA GLU A 53 3.56 18.84 -16.45
C GLU A 53 4.30 18.90 -15.10
N THR A 54 4.86 20.06 -14.75
CA THR A 54 5.65 20.25 -13.53
C THR A 54 5.13 21.43 -12.71
N LEU A 55 4.85 21.19 -11.44
CA LEU A 55 4.59 22.20 -10.41
C LEU A 55 5.46 21.94 -9.18
N SER A 56 5.74 23.00 -8.43
CA SER A 56 6.41 22.94 -7.12
C SER A 56 5.38 22.79 -5.99
N ALA A 57 5.85 22.37 -4.81
CA ALA A 57 5.00 22.31 -3.62
C ALA A 57 4.41 23.69 -3.24
N VAL A 58 5.21 24.76 -3.43
CA VAL A 58 4.79 26.15 -3.19
C VAL A 58 3.66 26.55 -4.13
N GLN A 59 3.80 26.25 -5.43
CA GLN A 59 2.76 26.55 -6.43
C GLN A 59 1.46 25.80 -6.14
N VAL A 60 1.54 24.52 -5.78
CA VAL A 60 0.34 23.73 -5.45
C VAL A 60 -0.32 24.22 -4.17
N GLN A 61 0.45 24.65 -3.18
CA GLN A 61 -0.11 25.27 -1.97
C GLN A 61 -0.83 26.59 -2.31
N ALA A 62 -0.20 27.46 -3.11
CA ALA A 62 -0.81 28.71 -3.56
C ALA A 62 -2.13 28.48 -4.33
N LEU A 63 -2.16 27.48 -5.22
CA LEU A 63 -3.37 27.09 -5.94
C LEU A 63 -4.44 26.55 -4.99
N GLN A 64 -4.07 25.73 -4.01
CA GLN A 64 -4.99 25.20 -3.01
C GLN A 64 -5.62 26.33 -2.18
N ASP A 65 -4.83 27.28 -1.71
CA ASP A 65 -5.29 28.42 -0.91
C ASP A 65 -6.20 29.34 -1.73
N TRP A 66 -5.83 29.61 -2.99
CA TRP A 66 -6.65 30.40 -3.93
C TRP A 66 -7.97 29.72 -4.28
N MET A 67 -7.96 28.41 -4.55
CA MET A 67 -9.19 27.62 -4.76
C MET A 67 -10.05 27.56 -3.49
N GLY A 68 -9.42 27.59 -2.30
CA GLY A 68 -10.09 27.74 -1.01
C GLY A 68 -10.93 29.01 -0.91
N LYS A 69 -10.46 30.10 -1.51
CA LYS A 69 -11.13 31.42 -1.59
C LYS A 69 -12.12 31.56 -2.75
N GLY A 70 -12.51 30.45 -3.39
CA GLY A 70 -13.50 30.45 -4.46
C GLY A 70 -12.94 30.37 -5.87
N GLY A 71 -11.61 30.32 -6.04
CA GLY A 71 -10.97 30.09 -7.34
C GLY A 71 -11.43 28.80 -8.02
N ARG A 72 -11.43 28.80 -9.36
CA ARG A 72 -11.85 27.67 -10.20
C ARG A 72 -10.78 27.32 -11.23
N ILE A 73 -10.45 26.03 -11.34
CA ILE A 73 -9.33 25.60 -12.19
C ILE A 73 -9.81 24.80 -13.41
N ILE A 74 -9.17 25.02 -14.54
CA ILE A 74 -9.26 24.18 -15.73
C ILE A 74 -7.86 23.65 -15.98
N VAL A 75 -7.72 22.36 -16.25
CA VAL A 75 -6.43 21.72 -16.56
C VAL A 75 -6.57 20.87 -17.81
N SER A 76 -5.50 20.77 -18.60
CA SER A 76 -5.47 19.90 -19.79
C SER A 76 -4.15 19.17 -19.93
N GLY A 77 -4.20 17.97 -20.49
CA GLY A 77 -3.00 17.18 -20.75
C GLY A 77 -2.42 16.58 -19.47
N PRO A 78 -1.17 16.11 -19.50
CA PRO A 78 -0.55 15.39 -18.38
C PRO A 78 -0.12 16.34 -17.24
N VAL A 79 -1.07 17.08 -16.66
CA VAL A 79 -0.79 18.09 -15.63
C VAL A 79 -0.20 17.45 -14.39
N GLY A 80 0.94 17.98 -13.97
CA GLY A 80 1.65 17.55 -12.76
C GLY A 80 2.35 16.20 -12.85
N THR A 81 2.30 15.47 -13.97
CA THR A 81 2.86 14.09 -14.04
C THR A 81 4.36 14.03 -13.78
N LEU A 82 5.10 15.11 -14.10
CA LEU A 82 6.54 15.26 -13.88
C LEU A 82 6.89 15.96 -12.55
N SER A 83 5.88 16.29 -11.72
CA SER A 83 6.08 16.88 -10.40
C SER A 83 6.56 15.84 -9.36
N GLN A 84 7.10 16.31 -8.24
CA GLN A 84 7.49 15.45 -7.12
C GLN A 84 6.30 14.65 -6.56
N PRO A 85 6.49 13.44 -5.99
CA PRO A 85 5.39 12.58 -5.54
C PRO A 85 4.37 13.26 -4.62
N ASP A 86 4.82 14.01 -3.61
CA ASP A 86 3.92 14.72 -2.69
C ASP A 86 3.11 15.82 -3.41
N VAL A 87 3.73 16.47 -4.40
CA VAL A 87 3.06 17.46 -5.25
C VAL A 87 2.00 16.78 -6.12
N ARG A 88 2.28 15.59 -6.68
CA ARG A 88 1.30 14.81 -7.44
C ARG A 88 0.14 14.34 -6.58
N SER A 89 0.40 13.94 -5.34
CA SER A 89 -0.64 13.56 -4.37
C SER A 89 -1.55 14.75 -4.05
N LYS A 90 -0.96 15.92 -3.76
CA LYS A 90 -1.71 17.16 -3.53
C LYS A 90 -2.52 17.59 -4.77
N LEU A 91 -1.93 17.53 -5.96
CA LEU A 91 -2.63 17.83 -7.21
C LEU A 91 -3.79 16.87 -7.47
N ARG A 92 -3.61 15.58 -7.21
CA ARG A 92 -4.68 14.58 -7.34
C ARG A 92 -5.87 14.94 -6.45
N SER A 93 -5.61 15.32 -5.19
CA SER A 93 -6.65 15.76 -4.27
C SER A 93 -7.30 17.07 -4.73
N LEU A 94 -6.48 18.08 -5.08
CA LEU A 94 -6.92 19.41 -5.48
C LEU A 94 -7.77 19.40 -6.76
N LEU A 95 -7.37 18.60 -7.75
CA LEU A 95 -8.04 18.51 -9.05
C LEU A 95 -9.17 17.47 -9.04
N GLY A 96 -9.25 16.61 -8.03
CA GLY A 96 -10.17 15.47 -7.96
C GLY A 96 -9.90 14.40 -9.01
N ALA A 97 -8.83 14.49 -9.78
CA ALA A 97 -8.47 13.55 -10.83
C ALA A 97 -6.99 13.68 -11.18
N TYR A 98 -6.46 12.70 -11.91
CA TYR A 98 -5.10 12.75 -12.44
C TYR A 98 -4.99 12.08 -13.81
N TRP A 99 -3.96 12.44 -14.57
CA TRP A 99 -3.65 11.80 -15.83
C TRP A 99 -3.18 10.36 -15.58
N GLY A 100 -3.94 9.37 -16.04
CA GLY A 100 -3.62 7.96 -15.90
C GLY A 100 -2.59 7.51 -16.92
N PHE A 101 -2.98 7.51 -18.19
CA PHE A 101 -2.13 7.09 -19.30
C PHE A 101 -2.61 7.68 -20.62
N SER A 102 -1.68 7.89 -21.55
CA SER A 102 -2.00 8.37 -22.90
C SER A 102 -2.54 7.24 -23.78
N LEU A 103 -3.51 7.56 -24.64
CA LEU A 103 -3.98 6.67 -25.70
C LEU A 103 -2.93 6.59 -26.81
N GLN A 104 -2.80 5.41 -27.41
CA GLN A 104 -1.85 5.18 -28.51
C GLN A 104 -2.30 5.88 -29.81
N ASN A 105 -3.62 5.85 -30.07
CA ASN A 105 -4.24 6.41 -31.26
C ASN A 105 -5.25 7.52 -30.88
N PRO A 106 -5.52 8.48 -31.78
CA PRO A 106 -6.67 9.37 -31.64
C PRO A 106 -7.96 8.59 -31.41
N SER A 107 -8.81 9.07 -30.52
CA SER A 107 -10.06 8.41 -30.16
C SER A 107 -11.22 9.39 -30.15
N THR A 108 -12.43 8.89 -30.37
CA THR A 108 -13.65 9.70 -30.37
C THR A 108 -14.02 10.07 -28.95
N LEU A 109 -13.99 11.35 -28.63
CA LEU A 109 -14.50 11.92 -27.39
C LEU A 109 -16.03 11.99 -27.45
N ALA A 110 -16.72 11.54 -26.40
CA ALA A 110 -18.18 11.59 -26.30
C ALA A 110 -18.62 12.07 -24.91
N PRO A 111 -19.43 13.14 -24.82
CA PRO A 111 -20.10 13.54 -23.58
C PRO A 111 -20.99 12.44 -23.01
N THR A 112 -21.08 12.35 -21.69
CA THR A 112 -21.97 11.39 -21.00
C THR A 112 -23.43 11.88 -21.00
N SER A 113 -24.41 10.99 -21.09
CA SER A 113 -25.84 11.33 -20.97
C SER A 113 -26.31 11.25 -19.50
N GLY A 114 -26.40 12.39 -18.81
CA GLY A 114 -26.86 12.45 -17.41
C GLY A 114 -27.66 13.73 -17.09
N LYS A 115 -28.61 13.63 -16.13
CA LYS A 115 -29.60 14.68 -15.77
C LYS A 115 -29.03 16.01 -15.22
N THR A 116 -27.71 16.17 -15.06
CA THR A 116 -27.07 17.32 -14.38
C THR A 116 -25.98 18.02 -15.22
N GLN A 117 -26.17 18.16 -16.53
CA GLN A 117 -25.12 18.68 -17.42
C GLN A 117 -25.57 19.80 -18.38
N GLY A 118 -26.37 20.75 -17.90
CA GLY A 118 -26.81 21.92 -18.70
C GLY A 118 -25.67 22.76 -19.29
N TRP A 119 -24.48 22.73 -18.70
CA TRP A 119 -23.28 23.40 -19.21
C TRP A 119 -22.64 22.71 -20.43
N MET A 120 -23.05 21.49 -20.77
CA MET A 120 -22.57 20.73 -21.94
C MET A 120 -23.54 20.73 -23.13
N GLN A 121 -24.50 21.65 -23.16
CA GLN A 121 -25.38 21.86 -24.31
C GLN A 121 -24.70 22.61 -25.49
N GLN A 122 -23.37 22.72 -25.47
CA GLN A 122 -22.60 23.39 -26.52
C GLN A 122 -22.42 22.44 -27.73
N ASN A 123 -22.64 22.96 -28.93
CA ASN A 123 -22.33 22.23 -30.15
C ASN A 123 -20.82 22.00 -30.28
N GLY A 124 -20.42 20.82 -30.76
CA GLY A 124 -19.01 20.51 -31.06
C GLY A 124 -18.18 19.95 -29.91
N LEU A 125 -18.80 19.40 -28.85
CA LEU A 125 -18.09 18.70 -27.76
C LEU A 125 -17.65 17.25 -28.10
N THR A 126 -18.08 16.74 -29.25
CA THR A 126 -17.74 15.42 -29.78
C THR A 126 -16.73 15.58 -30.91
N GLY A 127 -15.68 14.76 -30.93
CA GLY A 127 -14.68 14.77 -32.01
C GLY A 127 -13.58 13.73 -31.80
N ILE A 128 -12.79 13.47 -32.83
CA ILE A 128 -11.61 12.59 -32.74
C ILE A 128 -10.42 13.44 -32.31
N ILE A 129 -9.75 13.07 -31.22
CA ILE A 129 -8.59 13.80 -30.69
C ILE A 129 -7.61 12.83 -30.03
N ARG A 130 -6.31 13.13 -30.04
CA ARG A 130 -5.31 12.39 -29.28
C ARG A 130 -5.36 12.82 -27.82
N GLY A 131 -5.68 11.85 -26.95
CA GLY A 131 -5.83 12.10 -25.53
C GLY A 131 -5.22 11.02 -24.64
N GLY A 132 -5.63 11.04 -23.38
CA GLY A 132 -5.30 10.07 -22.35
C GLY A 132 -6.47 9.89 -21.40
N VAL A 133 -6.45 8.77 -20.70
CA VAL A 133 -7.47 8.43 -19.71
C VAL A 133 -7.22 9.25 -18.45
N ILE A 134 -8.24 9.95 -17.99
CA ILE A 134 -8.25 10.67 -16.72
C ILE A 134 -8.82 9.74 -15.65
N ILE A 135 -8.13 9.60 -14.53
CA ILE A 135 -8.58 8.74 -13.42
C ILE A 135 -9.20 9.64 -12.34
N PRO A 136 -10.51 9.51 -12.06
CA PRO A 136 -11.16 10.17 -10.93
C PRO A 136 -10.52 9.75 -9.61
N ALA A 137 -10.31 10.69 -8.69
CA ALA A 137 -9.59 10.45 -7.45
C ALA A 137 -10.30 10.99 -6.19
N GLY A 138 -11.52 11.53 -6.32
CA GLY A 138 -12.30 12.07 -5.22
C GLY A 138 -13.77 11.67 -5.31
N LEU A 139 -14.49 11.72 -4.18
CA LEU A 139 -15.93 11.39 -4.11
C LEU A 139 -16.81 12.39 -4.88
N THR A 140 -16.32 13.62 -5.08
CA THR A 140 -17.00 14.67 -5.86
C THR A 140 -16.64 14.61 -7.34
N SER A 141 -15.83 13.65 -7.76
CA SER A 141 -15.33 13.58 -9.13
C SER A 141 -16.36 12.92 -10.05
N GLN A 142 -16.76 13.64 -11.09
CA GLN A 142 -17.77 13.20 -12.05
C GLN A 142 -17.18 13.17 -13.46
N THR A 143 -17.35 12.05 -14.14
CA THR A 143 -17.00 11.91 -15.56
C THR A 143 -18.01 12.69 -16.40
N ALA A 144 -17.53 13.66 -17.17
CA ALA A 144 -18.33 14.50 -18.06
C ALA A 144 -18.25 14.04 -19.53
N ALA A 145 -17.15 13.41 -19.92
CA ALA A 145 -16.99 12.76 -21.21
C ALA A 145 -16.08 11.55 -21.11
N VAL A 146 -16.23 10.64 -22.07
CA VAL A 146 -15.52 9.38 -22.18
C VAL A 146 -14.86 9.25 -23.55
N TRP A 147 -13.82 8.43 -23.64
CA TRP A 147 -13.31 7.96 -24.91
C TRP A 147 -14.20 6.83 -25.40
N LYS A 148 -14.84 6.95 -26.57
CA LYS A 148 -15.64 5.85 -27.12
C LYS A 148 -14.74 4.64 -27.37
N SER A 149 -14.95 3.61 -26.56
CA SER A 149 -14.32 2.30 -26.68
C SER A 149 -15.23 1.28 -25.98
N THR A 150 -14.84 0.01 -25.98
CA THR A 150 -15.56 -1.05 -25.27
C THR A 150 -15.79 -0.72 -23.78
N GLU A 151 -14.85 -0.01 -23.15
CA GLU A 151 -14.88 0.31 -21.71
C GLU A 151 -15.27 1.76 -21.40
N ASN A 152 -15.40 2.61 -22.42
CA ASN A 152 -15.71 4.05 -22.28
C ASN A 152 -14.93 4.76 -21.15
N PRO A 153 -13.58 4.70 -21.15
CA PRO A 153 -12.79 5.25 -20.05
C PRO A 153 -12.93 6.79 -19.98
N PRO A 154 -12.80 7.40 -18.79
CA PRO A 154 -13.03 8.84 -18.63
C PRO A 154 -12.02 9.69 -19.43
N ALA A 155 -12.55 10.65 -20.15
CA ALA A 155 -11.80 11.63 -20.94
C ALA A 155 -11.88 13.03 -20.36
N VAL A 156 -12.99 13.38 -19.70
CA VAL A 156 -13.14 14.63 -18.95
C VAL A 156 -13.69 14.30 -17.58
N VAL A 157 -13.00 14.75 -16.53
CA VAL A 157 -13.43 14.60 -15.14
C VAL A 157 -13.57 15.97 -14.51
N THR A 158 -14.62 16.15 -13.73
CA THR A 158 -14.99 17.42 -13.12
C THR A 158 -15.21 17.27 -11.61
N THR A 159 -14.99 18.34 -10.87
CA THR A 159 -15.49 18.54 -9.51
C THR A 159 -16.29 19.84 -9.47
N ASP A 160 -16.70 20.29 -8.28
CA ASP A 160 -17.31 21.62 -8.12
C ASP A 160 -16.32 22.77 -8.41
N ARG A 161 -15.02 22.50 -8.38
CA ARG A 161 -13.96 23.52 -8.52
C ARG A 161 -12.95 23.27 -9.63
N SER A 162 -12.98 22.11 -10.26
CA SER A 162 -12.03 21.71 -11.32
C SER A 162 -12.72 21.12 -12.54
N VAL A 163 -12.12 21.35 -13.71
CA VAL A 163 -12.38 20.61 -14.95
C VAL A 163 -11.06 20.09 -15.49
N PHE A 164 -10.95 18.78 -15.71
CA PHE A 164 -9.77 18.11 -16.24
C PHE A 164 -10.05 17.58 -17.64
N LEU A 165 -9.41 18.17 -18.66
CA LEU A 165 -9.48 17.77 -20.06
C LEU A 165 -8.39 16.76 -20.42
N GLY A 166 -8.79 15.58 -20.90
CA GLY A 166 -7.93 14.44 -21.21
C GLY A 166 -7.08 14.54 -22.47
N TRP A 167 -6.75 15.72 -22.97
CA TRP A 167 -5.90 15.89 -24.16
C TRP A 167 -4.96 17.07 -24.00
N ARG A 168 -3.90 17.08 -24.82
CA ARG A 168 -2.99 18.23 -24.87
C ARG A 168 -3.65 19.35 -25.66
N TRP A 169 -3.94 20.46 -25.00
CA TRP A 169 -4.59 21.62 -25.60
C TRP A 169 -3.66 22.30 -26.61
N GLY A 170 -4.18 22.59 -27.81
CA GLY A 170 -3.44 23.37 -28.83
C GLY A 170 -2.24 22.68 -29.49
N VAL A 171 -2.04 21.39 -29.27
CA VAL A 171 -0.94 20.61 -29.88
C VAL A 171 -1.46 19.60 -30.91
N ASP A 172 -2.71 19.19 -30.77
CA ASP A 172 -3.28 18.11 -31.58
C ASP A 172 -3.69 18.59 -32.99
N THR A 173 -3.34 17.79 -33.99
CA THR A 173 -3.68 17.99 -35.41
C THR A 173 -4.77 17.05 -35.93
N ALA A 174 -5.21 16.08 -35.12
CA ALA A 174 -6.26 15.13 -35.46
C ALA A 174 -7.68 15.73 -35.28
N SER A 175 -7.79 16.86 -34.57
CA SER A 175 -9.04 17.57 -34.29
C SER A 175 -9.06 19.00 -34.84
N GLU A 176 -10.25 19.46 -35.23
CA GLU A 176 -10.45 20.86 -35.57
C GLU A 176 -10.30 21.77 -34.33
N PRO A 177 -9.77 23.01 -34.49
CA PRO A 177 -9.71 24.02 -33.42
C PRO A 177 -11.01 24.25 -32.64
N LYS A 178 -12.15 23.95 -33.27
CA LYS A 178 -13.48 24.15 -32.70
C LYS A 178 -13.74 23.23 -31.49
N LEU A 179 -13.14 22.04 -31.43
CA LEU A 179 -13.33 21.09 -30.32
C LEU A 179 -12.76 21.65 -29.01
N ASP A 180 -11.50 22.12 -29.04
CA ASP A 180 -10.87 22.84 -27.94
C ASP A 180 -11.79 24.01 -27.50
N SER A 181 -12.14 24.88 -28.45
CA SER A 181 -12.96 26.06 -28.20
C SER A 181 -14.34 25.75 -27.59
N ALA A 182 -14.96 24.63 -27.98
CA ALA A 182 -16.22 24.17 -27.40
C ALA A 182 -16.05 23.73 -25.94
N TRP A 183 -15.02 22.93 -25.64
CA TRP A 183 -14.76 22.45 -24.29
C TRP A 183 -14.34 23.54 -23.31
N LEU A 184 -13.57 24.53 -23.75
CA LEU A 184 -13.25 25.69 -22.93
C LEU A 184 -14.50 26.51 -22.60
N ARG A 185 -15.35 26.81 -23.60
CA ARG A 185 -16.60 27.54 -23.37
C ARG A 185 -17.53 26.78 -22.43
N ALA A 186 -17.71 25.47 -22.63
CA ALA A 186 -18.48 24.63 -21.73
C ALA A 186 -17.92 24.68 -20.29
N SER A 187 -16.61 24.55 -20.12
CA SER A 187 -15.94 24.63 -18.82
C SER A 187 -16.16 25.97 -18.13
N LEU A 188 -16.21 27.07 -18.89
CA LEU A 188 -16.49 28.40 -18.36
C LEU A 188 -17.98 28.61 -18.04
N THR A 189 -18.89 28.10 -18.86
CA THR A 189 -20.34 28.08 -18.56
C THR A 189 -20.61 27.34 -17.26
N ARG A 190 -19.90 26.24 -16.98
CA ARG A 190 -19.97 25.52 -15.70
C ARG A 190 -19.66 26.42 -14.49
N TYR A 191 -18.83 27.44 -14.67
CA TYR A 191 -18.44 28.37 -13.61
C TYR A 191 -19.25 29.68 -13.59
N GLY A 192 -20.34 29.78 -14.34
CA GLY A 192 -21.21 30.96 -14.37
C GLY A 192 -20.97 31.94 -15.52
N GLY A 193 -20.13 31.58 -16.51
CA GLY A 193 -19.90 32.36 -17.74
C GLY A 193 -18.77 33.40 -17.62
N VAL A 194 -18.30 33.90 -18.78
CA VAL A 194 -17.30 34.97 -18.91
C VAL A 194 -17.83 35.99 -19.91
N GLY A 195 -17.74 37.28 -19.57
CA GLY A 195 -18.13 38.38 -20.46
C GLY A 195 -17.37 38.35 -21.80
N THR A 196 -18.11 38.49 -22.90
CA THR A 196 -17.56 38.62 -24.25
C THR A 196 -16.96 40.02 -24.41
N ALA A 197 -15.64 40.11 -24.65
CA ALA A 197 -15.00 41.38 -24.98
C ALA A 197 -14.81 41.48 -26.49
N SER A 198 -15.12 42.65 -27.05
CA SER A 198 -15.06 42.98 -28.48
C SER A 198 -13.64 43.14 -29.06
N ASN A 199 -12.58 42.85 -28.28
CA ASN A 199 -11.20 42.92 -28.76
C ASN A 199 -10.25 42.03 -27.93
N PRO A 200 -9.77 40.87 -28.44
CA PRO A 200 -8.90 39.96 -27.71
C PRO A 200 -7.43 40.42 -27.79
N ALA A 201 -7.11 41.56 -27.18
CA ALA A 201 -5.71 41.97 -27.03
C ALA A 201 -5.03 41.15 -25.92
N GLN A 202 -3.85 40.60 -26.18
CA GLN A 202 -2.98 40.00 -25.16
C GLN A 202 -2.69 41.03 -24.07
N ARG A 203 -3.26 40.86 -22.87
CA ARG A 203 -2.89 41.65 -21.68
C ARG A 203 -2.13 40.76 -20.71
N ASN A 204 -0.97 41.20 -20.23
CA ASN A 204 -0.31 40.58 -19.10
C ASN A 204 -1.03 41.02 -17.82
N CYS A 205 -1.35 40.07 -16.94
CA CYS A 205 -2.01 40.37 -15.65
C CYS A 205 -1.02 40.90 -14.59
N THR A 206 0.26 41.09 -14.93
CA THR A 206 1.28 41.61 -14.03
C THR A 206 1.17 43.15 -13.95
N PRO A 207 1.13 43.77 -12.75
CA PRO A 207 1.18 45.22 -12.64
C PRO A 207 2.52 45.76 -13.19
N PRO A 208 2.54 46.91 -13.90
CA PRO A 208 3.78 47.52 -14.35
C PRO A 208 4.54 48.07 -13.15
N ASN A 209 5.80 47.66 -12.97
CA ASN A 209 6.76 48.49 -12.27
C ASN A 209 6.89 49.82 -13.05
N ALA A 210 6.54 50.93 -12.41
CA ALA A 210 6.88 52.26 -12.91
C ALA A 210 8.39 52.48 -12.72
N ILE A 211 9.04 52.82 -13.83
CA ILE A 211 10.46 53.09 -14.03
C ILE A 211 10.68 54.62 -14.03
N ALA A 212 11.81 55.09 -13.50
CA ALA A 212 12.70 56.13 -14.06
C ALA A 212 13.83 56.37 -13.03
N SER A 213 15.11 56.54 -13.36
CA SER A 213 15.69 57.21 -14.52
C SER A 213 17.13 56.72 -14.83
N SER A 214 17.57 57.07 -16.03
CA SER A 214 18.83 56.75 -16.69
C SER A 214 20.03 57.61 -16.29
N ALA A 215 21.22 56.98 -16.42
CA ALA A 215 22.54 57.53 -16.78
C ALA A 215 23.35 58.33 -15.73
N SER A 216 24.46 57.74 -15.23
CA SER A 216 25.85 58.03 -15.66
C SER A 216 26.88 57.56 -14.59
N THR A 217 27.82 56.69 -14.98
CA THR A 217 29.17 56.56 -14.35
C THR A 217 30.03 57.79 -14.72
N PRO A 218 31.13 58.16 -14.00
CA PRO A 218 32.10 57.26 -13.35
C PRO A 218 32.76 57.73 -12.03
N ALA A 219 33.37 56.80 -11.29
CA ALA A 219 34.74 56.84 -10.74
C ALA A 219 34.90 55.98 -9.46
N LYS A 220 36.08 55.35 -9.34
CA LYS A 220 36.57 54.51 -8.23
C LYS A 220 37.74 55.28 -7.55
N PRO A 221 38.36 54.79 -6.47
CA PRO A 221 37.99 54.60 -5.05
C PRO A 221 38.82 55.56 -4.12
N PRO A 222 38.92 55.34 -2.78
CA PRO A 222 39.92 54.41 -2.23
C PRO A 222 39.47 53.60 -0.98
N SER A 223 40.12 52.46 -0.74
CA SER A 223 40.21 51.76 0.56
C SER A 223 41.34 52.41 1.43
N PRO A 224 41.80 51.89 2.61
CA PRO A 224 41.31 50.83 3.52
C PRO A 224 41.45 51.09 5.06
N ALA A 225 40.85 50.18 5.85
CA ALA A 225 41.33 49.61 7.15
C ALA A 225 41.33 50.47 8.45
N PRO A 226 41.66 49.90 9.64
CA PRO A 226 41.08 48.73 10.37
C PRO A 226 40.88 49.01 11.89
N THR A 227 40.29 48.09 12.67
CA THR A 227 40.75 47.78 14.07
C THR A 227 40.00 46.60 14.74
N ASN A 228 40.77 45.52 14.99
CA ASN A 228 40.90 44.63 16.16
C ASN A 228 39.99 44.82 17.41
N ARG A 229 39.67 43.84 18.28
CA ARG A 229 39.76 42.35 18.42
C ARG A 229 39.18 41.97 19.82
N SER A 230 38.99 40.65 20.05
CA SER A 230 38.85 39.92 21.33
C SER A 230 37.42 39.69 21.87
N ALA A 231 36.98 38.52 22.37
CA ALA A 231 37.41 37.13 22.30
C ALA A 231 36.25 36.19 22.77
N ALA A 232 36.21 34.98 22.19
CA ALA A 232 35.65 33.68 22.62
C ALA A 232 34.26 33.50 23.31
N LEU A 233 33.47 32.57 22.73
CA LEU A 233 32.85 31.36 23.34
C LEU A 233 32.43 30.37 22.20
N PRO A 234 32.40 29.03 22.42
CA PRO A 234 32.34 28.01 21.36
C PRO A 234 30.92 27.82 20.77
N PRO A 235 30.77 27.21 19.58
CA PRO A 235 29.47 27.00 18.97
C PRO A 235 28.66 25.96 19.76
N ALA A 236 27.42 26.31 20.08
CA ALA A 236 26.42 25.35 20.53
C ALA A 236 26.24 24.27 19.45
N SER A 237 26.30 23.01 19.88
CA SER A 237 26.06 21.85 19.03
C SER A 237 24.67 21.94 18.36
N PRO A 238 24.48 21.38 17.15
CA PRO A 238 23.18 21.38 16.52
C PRO A 238 22.22 20.51 17.33
N ALA A 239 21.06 21.08 17.67
CA ALA A 239 19.95 20.33 18.22
C ALA A 239 19.61 19.18 17.27
N PHE A 240 19.74 17.96 17.78
CA PHE A 240 19.37 16.73 17.09
C PHE A 240 17.88 16.82 16.70
N GLN A 241 17.58 17.06 15.43
CA GLN A 241 16.22 16.94 14.90
C GLN A 241 15.91 15.44 14.80
N LEU A 242 15.01 14.96 15.66
CA LEU A 242 14.42 13.63 15.51
C LEU A 242 13.77 13.53 14.12
N PRO A 243 13.89 12.38 13.41
CA PRO A 243 13.18 12.17 12.16
C PRO A 243 11.69 12.43 12.35
N ASP A 244 11.07 13.01 11.33
CA ASP A 244 9.64 13.34 11.31
C ASP A 244 8.79 12.04 11.39
N LEU A 245 8.50 11.61 12.62
CA LEU A 245 7.77 10.38 12.94
C LEU A 245 6.27 10.64 13.13
N ASN A 246 5.71 11.57 12.34
CA ASN A 246 4.27 11.59 12.09
C ASN A 246 3.82 10.18 11.66
N GLY A 247 2.59 9.76 11.99
CA GLY A 247 2.05 8.41 11.74
C GLY A 247 2.07 7.89 10.29
N ASP A 248 2.68 8.64 9.37
CA ASP A 248 2.95 8.32 7.98
C ASP A 248 4.42 7.88 7.73
N GLY A 249 5.34 8.10 8.69
CA GLY A 249 6.73 7.59 8.69
C GLY A 249 6.88 6.11 9.02
N LEU A 250 5.76 5.37 9.07
CA LEU A 250 5.71 3.91 9.28
C LEU A 250 5.71 3.13 7.96
N VAL A 251 5.83 3.82 6.82
CA VAL A 251 5.99 3.26 5.48
C VAL A 251 7.44 3.45 5.07
N ALA A 252 8.06 2.43 4.49
CA ALA A 252 9.39 2.56 3.93
C ALA A 252 9.44 3.72 2.92
N PRO A 253 10.57 4.47 2.84
CA PRO A 253 10.77 5.46 1.78
C PRO A 253 10.58 4.82 0.41
N ALA A 254 10.34 5.63 -0.63
CA ALA A 254 10.22 5.14 -2.00
C ALA A 254 11.39 4.19 -2.30
N GLY A 255 11.10 2.97 -2.76
CA GLY A 255 12.15 2.04 -3.17
C GLY A 255 12.78 2.48 -4.48
N LEU A 256 13.16 1.52 -5.33
CA LEU A 256 13.91 1.83 -6.54
C LEU A 256 13.11 2.73 -7.50
N GLU A 257 13.31 4.04 -7.41
CA GLU A 257 12.68 5.04 -8.26
C GLU A 257 13.61 5.38 -9.43
N VAL A 258 13.27 4.86 -10.61
CA VAL A 258 13.99 5.16 -11.86
C VAL A 258 13.19 6.19 -12.65
N LYS A 259 13.79 7.35 -12.92
CA LYS A 259 13.20 8.43 -13.74
C LYS A 259 13.97 8.60 -15.03
N PRO A 260 13.35 9.03 -16.14
CA PRO A 260 14.08 9.50 -17.32
C PRO A 260 15.10 10.56 -16.90
N SER A 261 16.38 10.28 -17.16
CA SER A 261 17.49 11.13 -16.73
C SER A 261 18.75 10.78 -17.52
N SER A 262 19.56 11.80 -17.80
CA SER A 262 20.91 11.66 -18.37
C SER A 262 22.00 11.43 -17.32
N GLN A 263 21.67 11.53 -16.03
CA GLN A 263 22.64 11.37 -14.95
C GLN A 263 23.29 9.98 -15.00
N PRO A 264 24.57 9.82 -14.64
CA PRO A 264 25.22 8.51 -14.58
C PRO A 264 24.42 7.50 -13.75
N ILE A 265 24.39 6.25 -14.21
CA ILE A 265 23.91 5.12 -13.41
C ILE A 265 25.12 4.54 -12.70
N THR A 266 25.13 4.58 -11.36
CA THR A 266 26.21 3.96 -10.58
C THR A 266 26.15 2.43 -10.70
N ALA A 267 27.26 1.73 -10.39
CA ALA A 267 27.27 0.28 -10.37
C ALA A 267 26.19 -0.31 -9.43
N SER A 268 26.02 0.29 -8.25
CA SER A 268 24.98 -0.12 -7.29
C SER A 268 23.56 0.10 -7.83
N GLN A 269 23.30 1.21 -8.53
CA GLN A 269 22.02 1.46 -9.18
C GLN A 269 21.76 0.47 -10.31
N ALA A 270 22.77 0.17 -11.14
CA ALA A 270 22.64 -0.79 -12.23
C ALA A 270 22.31 -2.20 -11.72
N ILE A 271 22.97 -2.63 -10.63
CA ILE A 271 22.69 -3.92 -9.98
C ILE A 271 21.25 -3.95 -9.44
N ALA A 272 20.82 -2.91 -8.72
CA ALA A 272 19.46 -2.84 -8.17
C ALA A 272 18.38 -2.85 -9.27
N MET A 273 18.62 -2.12 -10.36
CA MET A 273 17.74 -2.09 -11.55
C MET A 273 17.67 -3.45 -12.24
N ARG A 274 18.82 -4.11 -12.45
CA ARG A 274 18.85 -5.46 -13.01
C ARG A 274 18.03 -6.43 -12.16
N GLN A 275 18.30 -6.47 -10.86
CA GLN A 275 17.62 -7.38 -9.93
C GLN A 275 16.10 -7.13 -9.86
N GLU A 276 15.65 -5.87 -9.90
CA GLU A 276 14.21 -5.55 -9.94
C GLU A 276 13.55 -6.13 -11.19
N LEU A 277 14.15 -5.92 -12.35
CA LEU A 277 13.56 -6.34 -13.62
C LEU A 277 13.61 -7.86 -13.78
N GLU A 278 14.70 -8.52 -13.37
CA GLU A 278 14.80 -9.98 -13.29
C GLU A 278 13.70 -10.55 -12.39
N ALA A 279 13.51 -9.97 -11.19
CA ALA A 279 12.50 -10.42 -10.26
C ALA A 279 11.07 -10.17 -10.79
N LEU A 280 10.83 -9.07 -11.49
CA LEU A 280 9.54 -8.78 -12.12
C LEU A 280 9.25 -9.74 -13.28
N ILE A 281 10.24 -10.07 -14.12
CA ILE A 281 10.13 -11.08 -15.18
C ILE A 281 9.73 -12.42 -14.55
N GLY A 282 10.42 -12.84 -13.47
CA GLY A 282 10.12 -14.08 -12.77
C GLY A 282 8.73 -14.11 -12.13
N ARG A 283 8.31 -13.01 -11.47
CA ARG A 283 6.95 -12.90 -10.91
C ARG A 283 5.87 -12.97 -11.97
N PHE A 284 6.06 -12.26 -13.07
CA PHE A 284 5.15 -12.29 -14.20
C PHE A 284 5.03 -13.70 -14.78
N GLN A 285 6.14 -14.39 -14.98
CA GLN A 285 6.17 -15.76 -15.50
C GLN A 285 5.45 -16.73 -14.55
N SER A 286 5.72 -16.65 -13.25
CA SER A 286 5.03 -17.47 -12.22
C SER A 286 3.52 -17.21 -12.22
N ALA A 287 3.09 -15.94 -12.29
CA ALA A 287 1.68 -15.57 -12.36
C ALA A 287 1.00 -16.10 -13.64
N GLN A 288 1.70 -16.02 -14.77
CA GLN A 288 1.20 -16.49 -16.06
C GLN A 288 1.07 -18.02 -16.07
N LEU A 289 2.04 -18.73 -15.51
CA LEU A 289 2.00 -20.19 -15.37
C LEU A 289 0.80 -20.63 -14.53
N ALA A 290 0.63 -20.06 -13.34
CA ALA A 290 -0.50 -20.35 -12.46
C ALA A 290 -1.86 -20.02 -13.10
N ALA A 291 -1.94 -18.93 -13.88
CA ALA A 291 -3.16 -18.57 -14.59
C ALA A 291 -3.48 -19.55 -15.73
N ASN A 292 -2.47 -19.95 -16.51
CA ASN A 292 -2.63 -20.87 -17.64
C ASN A 292 -3.09 -22.26 -17.19
N THR A 293 -2.58 -22.78 -16.06
CA THR A 293 -2.97 -24.09 -15.55
C THR A 293 -4.43 -24.14 -15.11
N LEU A 294 -4.90 -23.08 -14.46
CA LEU A 294 -6.30 -22.99 -13.99
C LEU A 294 -7.30 -22.79 -15.13
N THR A 295 -6.92 -22.09 -16.22
CA THR A 295 -7.81 -21.89 -17.38
C THR A 295 -7.75 -23.04 -18.39
N GLY A 296 -6.57 -23.63 -18.62
CA GLY A 296 -6.40 -24.73 -19.58
C GLY A 296 -7.11 -26.02 -19.19
N GLY A 297 -7.45 -26.19 -17.90
CA GLY A 297 -8.31 -27.29 -17.43
C GLY A 297 -9.79 -27.16 -17.83
N LEU A 298 -10.25 -25.95 -18.18
CA LEU A 298 -11.64 -25.70 -18.60
C LEU A 298 -11.86 -25.92 -20.11
N GLU A 299 -10.83 -25.72 -20.95
CA GLU A 299 -10.92 -25.94 -22.40
C GLU A 299 -10.84 -27.43 -22.79
N ASN A 300 -10.36 -28.30 -21.91
CA ASN A 300 -10.36 -29.76 -22.13
C ASN A 300 -11.70 -30.45 -21.78
N ARG A 301 -12.77 -29.68 -21.50
CA ARG A 301 -14.16 -30.18 -21.42
C ARG A 301 -15.08 -29.40 -22.34
N GLY A 302 -14.85 -29.53 -23.64
CA GLY A 302 -15.84 -29.16 -24.65
C GLY A 302 -15.24 -28.39 -25.83
N THR A 303 -15.41 -28.98 -27.00
CA THR A 303 -15.25 -28.41 -28.35
C THR A 303 -13.83 -28.11 -28.82
N SER A 304 -13.38 -28.96 -29.73
CA SER A 304 -12.45 -28.58 -30.79
C SER A 304 -12.99 -27.37 -31.53
N SER A 305 -12.26 -26.26 -31.56
CA SER A 305 -12.48 -25.22 -32.56
C SER A 305 -11.14 -24.70 -33.09
N THR A 306 -10.81 -25.21 -34.28
CA THR A 306 -10.30 -24.49 -35.45
C THR A 306 -9.13 -23.51 -35.25
N GLN A 307 -7.99 -23.93 -35.81
CA GLN A 307 -6.98 -23.06 -36.38
C GLN A 307 -7.63 -21.92 -37.21
N ASN A 308 -7.39 -20.66 -36.85
CA ASN A 308 -7.00 -19.65 -37.84
C ASN A 308 -6.50 -18.35 -37.21
N SER A 309 -5.56 -17.72 -37.95
CA SER A 309 -5.00 -16.37 -37.84
C SER A 309 -3.74 -16.16 -36.97
N LYS A 310 -2.59 -16.35 -37.64
CA LYS A 310 -1.27 -15.79 -37.28
C LYS A 310 -1.31 -14.26 -37.36
N VAL A 311 -1.66 -13.59 -36.26
CA VAL A 311 -1.06 -12.30 -35.91
C VAL A 311 0.00 -12.62 -34.86
N LYS A 312 1.29 -12.43 -35.16
CA LYS A 312 2.36 -12.57 -34.17
C LYS A 312 2.21 -11.46 -33.14
N THR A 313 1.34 -11.66 -32.15
CA THR A 313 1.32 -10.82 -30.95
C THR A 313 2.69 -10.94 -30.27
N PRO A 314 3.39 -9.83 -30.00
CA PRO A 314 4.70 -9.87 -29.35
C PRO A 314 4.57 -10.52 -27.97
N ASN A 315 5.41 -11.53 -27.67
CA ASN A 315 5.46 -12.16 -26.35
C ASN A 315 6.03 -11.16 -25.32
N PRO A 316 5.24 -10.69 -24.33
CA PRO A 316 5.69 -9.70 -23.34
C PRO A 316 6.95 -10.13 -22.57
N LEU A 317 7.08 -11.44 -22.29
CA LEU A 317 8.21 -12.00 -21.55
C LEU A 317 9.50 -11.92 -22.38
N SER A 318 9.44 -12.29 -23.67
CA SER A 318 10.58 -12.20 -24.59
C SER A 318 11.03 -10.74 -24.76
N ASN A 319 10.08 -9.82 -24.89
CA ASN A 319 10.38 -8.39 -25.01
C ASN A 319 11.03 -7.82 -23.75
N ALA A 320 10.56 -8.22 -22.57
CA ALA A 320 11.16 -7.77 -21.32
C ALA A 320 12.59 -8.32 -21.11
N ARG A 321 12.84 -9.58 -21.48
CA ARG A 321 14.18 -10.18 -21.45
C ARG A 321 15.14 -9.47 -22.41
N LEU A 322 14.69 -9.15 -23.63
CA LEU A 322 15.47 -8.35 -24.58
C LEU A 322 15.73 -6.93 -24.04
N GLY A 323 14.72 -6.29 -23.45
CA GLY A 323 14.87 -4.98 -22.82
C GLY A 323 15.88 -4.97 -21.68
N LEU A 324 15.95 -6.04 -20.88
CA LEU A 324 16.96 -6.22 -19.85
C LEU A 324 18.38 -6.34 -20.44
N GLN A 325 18.56 -7.12 -21.50
CA GLN A 325 19.85 -7.25 -22.20
C GLN A 325 20.31 -5.90 -22.76
N ASN A 326 19.40 -5.19 -23.46
CA ASN A 326 19.66 -3.86 -24.00
C ASN A 326 20.02 -2.86 -22.90
N PHE A 327 19.31 -2.89 -21.77
CA PHE A 327 19.63 -2.06 -20.61
C PHE A 327 21.08 -2.26 -20.16
N LEU A 328 21.51 -3.51 -19.96
CA LEU A 328 22.88 -3.81 -19.50
C LEU A 328 23.94 -3.37 -20.53
N GLN A 329 23.68 -3.58 -21.82
CA GLN A 329 24.57 -3.14 -22.90
C GLN A 329 24.71 -1.61 -22.90
N LEU A 330 23.59 -0.88 -22.76
CA LEU A 330 23.59 0.59 -22.74
C LEU A 330 24.27 1.17 -21.50
N VAL A 331 24.16 0.50 -20.33
CA VAL A 331 24.94 0.85 -19.13
C VAL A 331 26.44 0.71 -19.42
N ALA A 332 26.87 -0.40 -20.04
CA ALA A 332 28.27 -0.63 -20.39
C ALA A 332 28.79 0.42 -21.39
N GLN A 333 27.94 0.86 -22.32
CA GLN A 333 28.24 1.94 -23.29
C GLN A 333 28.13 3.35 -22.68
N LYS A 334 27.81 3.49 -21.39
CA LYS A 334 27.55 4.77 -20.70
C LYS A 334 26.40 5.59 -21.32
N ASN A 335 25.52 4.95 -22.10
CA ASN A 335 24.29 5.56 -22.61
C ASN A 335 23.17 5.45 -21.55
N TYR A 336 23.26 6.28 -20.51
CA TYR A 336 22.39 6.19 -19.35
C TYR A 336 20.93 6.57 -19.62
N THR A 337 20.68 7.51 -20.54
CA THR A 337 19.32 7.87 -20.96
C THR A 337 18.65 6.68 -21.63
N GLY A 338 19.33 6.07 -22.60
CA GLY A 338 18.84 4.87 -23.29
C GLY A 338 18.65 3.69 -22.34
N ALA A 339 19.59 3.46 -21.44
CA ALA A 339 19.50 2.42 -20.43
C ALA A 339 18.23 2.57 -19.57
N ARG A 340 17.96 3.77 -19.01
CA ARG A 340 16.75 4.02 -18.23
C ARG A 340 15.48 3.84 -19.05
N GLN A 341 15.47 4.25 -20.32
CA GLN A 341 14.33 4.06 -21.22
C GLN A 341 14.03 2.57 -21.46
N GLN A 342 15.05 1.76 -21.78
CA GLN A 342 14.90 0.32 -21.98
C GLN A 342 14.37 -0.37 -20.71
N TRP A 343 14.91 -0.02 -19.54
CA TRP A 343 14.46 -0.56 -18.27
C TRP A 343 12.99 -0.21 -17.97
N LEU A 344 12.61 1.07 -18.13
CA LEU A 344 11.25 1.54 -17.91
C LEU A 344 10.25 0.90 -18.89
N GLN A 345 10.65 0.72 -20.15
CA GLN A 345 9.83 0.09 -21.18
C GLN A 345 9.61 -1.39 -20.89
N ALA A 346 10.66 -2.14 -20.54
CA ALA A 346 10.55 -3.56 -20.19
C ALA A 346 9.60 -3.77 -19.00
N ARG A 347 9.76 -2.96 -17.94
CA ARG A 347 8.88 -2.97 -16.77
C ARG A 347 7.43 -2.68 -17.12
N ARG A 348 7.20 -1.65 -17.94
CA ARG A 348 5.85 -1.28 -18.40
C ARG A 348 5.19 -2.38 -19.22
N ILE A 349 5.92 -3.03 -20.12
CA ILE A 349 5.39 -4.15 -20.92
C ILE A 349 4.87 -5.27 -20.00
N LEU A 350 5.62 -5.63 -18.95
CA LEU A 350 5.18 -6.65 -17.99
C LEU A 350 3.95 -6.21 -17.20
N TRP A 351 3.92 -4.96 -16.72
CA TRP A 351 2.78 -4.42 -15.95
C TRP A 351 1.50 -4.25 -16.76
N ASP A 352 1.61 -3.80 -18.01
CA ASP A 352 0.49 -3.64 -18.92
C ASP A 352 -0.14 -5.01 -19.22
N ASN A 353 0.68 -6.06 -19.32
CA ASN A 353 0.26 -7.43 -19.64
C ASN A 353 0.13 -8.37 -18.43
N TYR A 354 0.23 -7.87 -17.20
CA TYR A 354 0.15 -8.72 -16.00
C TYR A 354 -1.20 -9.44 -15.99
N PRO A 355 -1.26 -10.76 -15.71
CA PRO A 355 -2.52 -11.48 -15.76
C PRO A 355 -3.48 -10.99 -14.66
N LYS A 356 -4.52 -10.24 -15.05
CA LYS A 356 -5.45 -9.48 -14.19
C LYS A 356 -6.93 -9.82 -14.47
N ASP A 357 -7.15 -10.80 -15.33
CA ASP A 357 -8.41 -11.09 -16.01
C ASP A 357 -8.90 -12.53 -15.81
N ARG A 358 -8.10 -13.38 -15.15
CA ARG A 358 -8.39 -14.80 -14.96
C ARG A 358 -7.89 -15.33 -13.61
N PRO A 359 -8.46 -16.45 -13.10
CA PRO A 359 -8.15 -16.98 -11.78
C PRO A 359 -6.68 -17.36 -11.60
N GLN A 360 -6.14 -17.07 -10.41
CA GLN A 360 -4.78 -17.43 -9.96
C GLN A 360 -4.76 -17.97 -8.53
N THR A 361 -5.93 -18.26 -7.97
CA THR A 361 -6.07 -18.58 -6.56
C THR A 361 -5.64 -20.00 -6.24
N GLN A 362 -4.90 -20.10 -5.14
CA GLN A 362 -4.66 -21.32 -4.38
C GLN A 362 -5.33 -21.20 -3.00
N PRO A 363 -5.48 -22.31 -2.24
CA PRO A 363 -5.95 -22.26 -0.85
C PRO A 363 -5.02 -21.41 0.03
N GLU A 364 -5.38 -20.16 0.28
CA GLU A 364 -4.56 -19.19 1.01
C GLU A 364 -5.42 -18.28 1.88
N ILE A 365 -4.81 -17.73 2.93
CA ILE A 365 -5.44 -16.71 3.78
C ILE A 365 -5.41 -15.39 3.01
N ARG A 366 -6.57 -14.78 2.79
CA ARG A 366 -6.70 -13.48 2.14
C ARG A 366 -7.43 -12.57 3.13
N ALA A 367 -6.63 -11.87 3.92
CA ALA A 367 -7.13 -11.05 5.01
C ALA A 367 -7.25 -9.57 4.62
N MET A 368 -8.23 -8.89 5.18
CA MET A 368 -8.40 -7.44 5.06
C MET A 368 -8.54 -6.82 6.44
N TRP A 369 -7.74 -5.78 6.74
CA TRP A 369 -8.03 -4.90 7.87
C TRP A 369 -9.16 -3.93 7.50
N LEU A 370 -10.24 -3.99 8.27
CA LEU A 370 -11.37 -3.08 8.15
C LEU A 370 -11.27 -2.05 9.28
N ASP A 371 -10.80 -0.86 8.91
CA ASP A 371 -10.47 0.23 9.81
C ASP A 371 -11.72 0.92 10.40
N ARG A 372 -11.58 1.52 11.59
CA ARG A 372 -12.61 2.27 12.29
C ARG A 372 -13.20 3.38 11.43
N GLY A 373 -12.40 4.07 10.61
CA GLY A 373 -12.90 5.11 9.73
C GLY A 373 -13.99 4.56 8.80
N THR A 374 -13.74 3.41 8.20
CA THR A 374 -14.69 2.65 7.38
C THR A 374 -15.90 2.19 8.17
N ILE A 375 -15.73 1.67 9.39
CA ILE A 375 -16.83 1.24 10.27
C ILE A 375 -17.77 2.41 10.61
N ILE A 376 -17.21 3.54 11.05
CA ILE A 376 -17.98 4.73 11.43
C ILE A 376 -18.74 5.29 10.22
N ARG A 377 -18.09 5.37 9.05
CA ARG A 377 -18.74 5.83 7.81
C ARG A 377 -19.90 4.94 7.37
N ALA A 378 -19.82 3.63 7.60
CA ALA A 378 -20.93 2.73 7.31
C ALA A 378 -22.17 3.07 8.16
N GLY A 379 -21.97 3.35 9.45
CA GLY A 379 -23.00 3.89 10.35
C GLY A 379 -24.21 2.99 10.61
N SER A 380 -24.31 1.81 10.00
CA SER A 380 -25.42 0.86 10.11
C SER A 380 -25.04 -0.53 9.60
N GLU A 381 -25.77 -1.56 10.02
CA GLU A 381 -25.61 -2.93 9.51
C GLU A 381 -25.80 -3.00 7.98
N GLN A 382 -26.78 -2.28 7.41
CA GLN A 382 -27.08 -2.32 5.98
C GLN A 382 -25.93 -1.79 5.11
N GLN A 383 -25.30 -0.68 5.49
CA GLN A 383 -24.15 -0.17 4.74
C GLN A 383 -22.90 -1.01 5.01
N LEU A 384 -22.75 -1.55 6.23
CA LEU A 384 -21.69 -2.50 6.53
C LEU A 384 -21.81 -3.76 5.66
N ALA A 385 -23.03 -4.26 5.43
CA ALA A 385 -23.30 -5.39 4.56
C ALA A 385 -22.73 -5.19 3.15
N LYS A 386 -22.89 -3.99 2.57
CA LYS A 386 -22.32 -3.65 1.26
C LYS A 386 -20.79 -3.73 1.25
N ILE A 387 -20.13 -3.35 2.34
CA ILE A 387 -18.68 -3.47 2.47
C ILE A 387 -18.30 -4.95 2.49
N PHE A 388 -18.99 -5.76 3.29
CA PHE A 388 -18.78 -7.21 3.34
C PHE A 388 -19.08 -7.91 2.00
N ASP A 389 -20.08 -7.46 1.24
CA ASP A 389 -20.35 -7.93 -0.14
C ASP A 389 -19.17 -7.63 -1.06
N ARG A 390 -18.62 -6.41 -0.98
CA ARG A 390 -17.44 -6.03 -1.77
C ARG A 390 -16.22 -6.87 -1.42
N LEU A 391 -16.01 -7.16 -0.13
CA LEU A 391 -14.90 -8.00 0.32
C LEU A 391 -15.07 -9.46 -0.13
N ALA A 392 -16.27 -10.03 0.02
CA ALA A 392 -16.57 -11.38 -0.46
C ALA A 392 -16.40 -11.47 -1.99
N ALA A 393 -16.93 -10.51 -2.75
CA ALA A 393 -16.76 -10.48 -4.21
C ALA A 393 -15.29 -10.34 -4.66
N ALA A 394 -14.43 -9.76 -3.82
CA ALA A 394 -12.98 -9.69 -4.04
C ALA A 394 -12.23 -10.93 -3.52
N GLY A 395 -12.93 -11.93 -2.98
CA GLY A 395 -12.37 -13.22 -2.55
C GLY A 395 -11.72 -13.22 -1.17
N PHE A 396 -11.85 -12.16 -0.36
CA PHE A 396 -11.36 -12.17 1.02
C PHE A 396 -12.08 -13.24 1.83
N ASN A 397 -11.35 -13.94 2.70
CA ASN A 397 -11.89 -15.00 3.55
C ASN A 397 -11.65 -14.76 5.06
N THR A 398 -10.92 -13.70 5.40
CA THR A 398 -10.68 -13.29 6.79
C THR A 398 -10.74 -11.76 6.89
N VAL A 399 -11.40 -11.24 7.91
CA VAL A 399 -11.47 -9.80 8.17
C VAL A 399 -10.93 -9.51 9.57
N PHE A 400 -9.91 -8.66 9.64
CA PHE A 400 -9.44 -8.07 10.90
C PHE A 400 -10.25 -6.79 11.16
N PHE A 401 -11.26 -6.88 12.01
CA PHE A 401 -12.27 -5.84 12.19
C PHE A 401 -11.91 -4.95 13.40
N GLU A 402 -11.60 -3.66 13.18
CA GLU A 402 -11.11 -2.78 14.26
C GLU A 402 -12.16 -2.61 15.35
N THR A 403 -11.99 -3.34 16.46
CA THR A 403 -13.00 -3.54 17.50
C THR A 403 -12.76 -2.63 18.71
N VAL A 404 -11.49 -2.38 19.02
CA VAL A 404 -11.07 -1.46 20.08
C VAL A 404 -9.90 -0.63 19.59
N ASN A 405 -10.05 0.69 19.61
CA ASN A 405 -9.03 1.62 19.16
C ASN A 405 -8.97 2.83 20.11
N ALA A 406 -7.76 3.32 20.40
CA ALA A 406 -7.54 4.51 21.24
C ALA A 406 -8.32 4.48 22.59
N GLY A 407 -8.50 3.30 23.18
CA GLY A 407 -9.23 3.12 24.45
C GLY A 407 -10.75 3.02 24.34
N TYR A 408 -11.32 3.09 23.14
CA TYR A 408 -12.75 3.02 22.91
C TYR A 408 -13.15 1.71 22.21
N PRO A 409 -14.01 0.87 22.81
CA PRO A 409 -14.68 -0.20 22.07
C PRO A 409 -15.75 0.39 21.14
N ILE A 410 -15.98 -0.26 20.01
CA ILE A 410 -17.12 0.09 19.12
C ILE A 410 -18.40 -0.66 19.48
N TYR A 411 -18.31 -1.68 20.33
CA TYR A 411 -19.41 -2.51 20.80
C TYR A 411 -19.86 -2.10 22.23
N PRO A 412 -21.05 -2.49 22.70
CA PRO A 412 -21.48 -2.29 24.08
C PRO A 412 -20.63 -3.15 25.04
N SER A 413 -19.77 -2.51 25.83
CA SER A 413 -18.89 -3.17 26.79
C SER A 413 -19.37 -2.92 28.22
N ARG A 414 -19.26 -3.94 29.08
CA ARG A 414 -19.41 -3.84 30.54
C ARG A 414 -18.07 -3.65 31.25
N VAL A 415 -16.96 -3.93 30.55
CA VAL A 415 -15.60 -3.76 31.07
C VAL A 415 -15.12 -2.32 30.84
N ALA A 416 -15.25 -1.81 29.62
CA ALA A 416 -14.89 -0.44 29.27
C ALA A 416 -16.07 0.51 29.52
N GLN A 417 -15.87 1.51 30.37
CA GLN A 417 -16.93 2.44 30.79
C GLN A 417 -17.39 3.39 29.68
N ILE A 418 -16.51 3.70 28.72
CA ILE A 418 -16.78 4.68 27.66
C ILE A 418 -16.66 4.02 26.30
N LYS A 419 -17.80 3.82 25.62
CA LYS A 419 -17.89 3.38 24.22
C LYS A 419 -17.44 4.50 23.28
N ASN A 420 -16.98 4.13 22.07
CA ASN A 420 -16.67 5.11 21.03
C ASN A 420 -17.90 6.00 20.71
N PRO A 421 -17.86 7.32 20.97
CA PRO A 421 -19.03 8.19 20.82
C PRO A 421 -19.45 8.44 19.37
N LEU A 422 -18.62 8.02 18.40
CA LEU A 422 -18.95 8.05 16.97
C LEU A 422 -19.86 6.89 16.55
N VAL A 423 -20.05 5.86 17.40
CA VAL A 423 -20.95 4.73 17.14
C VAL A 423 -22.27 4.93 17.89
N ARG A 424 -23.36 5.24 17.18
CA ARG A 424 -24.67 5.56 17.78
C ARG A 424 -25.78 4.63 17.29
N GLY A 425 -26.53 4.05 18.21
CA GLY A 425 -27.76 3.30 17.88
C GLY A 425 -27.57 1.93 17.24
N TRP A 426 -26.35 1.36 17.23
CA TRP A 426 -26.09 0.00 16.75
C TRP A 426 -24.84 -0.63 17.41
N ASP A 427 -24.72 -1.95 17.22
CA ASP A 427 -23.57 -2.77 17.58
C ASP A 427 -22.83 -3.24 16.31
N PRO A 428 -21.72 -2.57 15.94
CA PRO A 428 -20.97 -2.92 14.76
C PRO A 428 -20.30 -4.29 14.84
N LEU A 429 -19.89 -4.76 16.03
CA LEU A 429 -19.19 -6.05 16.15
C LEU A 429 -20.19 -7.20 15.97
N ALA A 430 -21.36 -7.13 16.61
CA ALA A 430 -22.42 -8.11 16.38
C ALA A 430 -22.83 -8.18 14.90
N SER A 431 -23.01 -7.01 14.28
CA SER A 431 -23.32 -6.89 12.85
C SER A 431 -22.22 -7.52 11.99
N ALA A 432 -20.96 -7.21 12.26
CA ALA A 432 -19.82 -7.70 11.48
C ALA A 432 -19.67 -9.22 11.56
N VAL A 433 -19.82 -9.82 12.75
CA VAL A 433 -19.77 -11.29 12.91
C VAL A 433 -20.83 -11.95 12.04
N LYS A 434 -22.09 -11.49 12.16
CA LYS A 434 -23.22 -11.99 11.36
C LYS A 434 -22.94 -11.88 9.86
N LEU A 435 -22.51 -10.70 9.40
CA LEU A 435 -22.29 -10.42 7.97
C LEU A 435 -21.11 -11.21 7.39
N ALA A 436 -20.05 -11.43 8.17
CA ALA A 436 -18.91 -12.26 7.79
C ALA A 436 -19.34 -13.72 7.58
N HIS A 437 -20.03 -14.29 8.58
CA HIS A 437 -20.45 -15.69 8.54
C HIS A 437 -21.46 -15.98 7.43
N GLN A 438 -22.41 -15.07 7.17
CA GLN A 438 -23.32 -15.16 6.01
C GLN A 438 -22.59 -15.28 4.67
N ARG A 439 -21.36 -14.77 4.59
CA ARG A 439 -20.52 -14.79 3.40
C ARG A 439 -19.37 -15.78 3.50
N ARG A 440 -19.39 -16.69 4.49
CA ARG A 440 -18.34 -17.69 4.76
C ARG A 440 -16.95 -17.07 4.93
N MET A 441 -16.88 -15.88 5.50
CA MET A 441 -15.64 -15.25 5.93
C MET A 441 -15.48 -15.40 7.44
N GLU A 442 -14.25 -15.51 7.90
CA GLU A 442 -13.94 -15.41 9.33
C GLU A 442 -13.79 -13.96 9.77
N LEU A 443 -14.32 -13.65 10.95
CA LEU A 443 -14.16 -12.35 11.58
C LEU A 443 -13.22 -12.46 12.80
N HIS A 444 -12.12 -11.72 12.75
CA HIS A 444 -11.16 -11.62 13.84
C HIS A 444 -11.26 -10.23 14.45
N ALA A 445 -11.55 -10.13 15.75
CA ALA A 445 -11.62 -8.85 16.44
C ALA A 445 -10.22 -8.23 16.56
N TRP A 446 -9.99 -7.10 15.91
CA TRP A 446 -8.73 -6.36 15.95
C TRP A 446 -8.74 -5.37 17.12
N VAL A 447 -7.83 -5.57 18.08
CA VAL A 447 -7.81 -4.86 19.37
C VAL A 447 -6.45 -4.21 19.59
N TRP A 448 -6.43 -2.91 19.86
CA TRP A 448 -5.25 -2.22 20.37
C TRP A 448 -5.01 -2.64 21.84
N ILE A 449 -3.88 -3.27 22.11
CA ILE A 449 -3.57 -3.79 23.46
C ILE A 449 -3.02 -2.67 24.36
N PHE A 450 -1.78 -2.21 24.15
CA PHE A 450 -1.18 -1.25 25.08
C PHE A 450 -1.37 0.21 24.67
N ALA A 451 -1.71 0.51 23.40
CA ALA A 451 -2.00 1.89 22.99
C ALA A 451 -3.46 2.27 23.34
N ILE A 452 -3.65 3.27 24.21
CA ILE A 452 -4.97 3.55 24.83
C ILE A 452 -5.37 5.04 24.79
N GLY A 453 -4.88 5.77 23.79
CA GLY A 453 -5.28 7.15 23.52
C GLY A 453 -4.56 7.69 22.29
N ASN A 454 -5.11 8.74 21.66
CA ASN A 454 -4.61 9.23 20.39
C ASN A 454 -5.08 10.67 20.11
N GLN A 455 -4.13 11.60 19.99
CA GLN A 455 -4.39 13.01 19.63
C GLN A 455 -5.20 13.17 18.34
N ARG A 456 -4.96 12.33 17.33
CA ARG A 456 -5.74 12.34 16.09
C ARG A 456 -7.19 11.91 16.33
N HIS A 457 -7.43 11.01 17.28
CA HIS A 457 -8.79 10.61 17.65
C HIS A 457 -9.48 11.72 18.47
N ASN A 458 -8.75 12.37 19.39
CA ASN A 458 -9.27 13.51 20.15
C ASN A 458 -9.77 14.63 19.23
N ALA A 459 -9.01 14.95 18.18
CA ALA A 459 -9.42 15.92 17.17
C ALA A 459 -10.76 15.55 16.48
N LEU A 460 -10.99 14.25 16.21
CA LEU A 460 -12.27 13.80 15.63
C LEU A 460 -13.44 13.91 16.61
N LEU A 461 -13.17 13.88 17.91
CA LEU A 461 -14.15 14.00 18.98
C LEU A 461 -14.30 15.43 19.51
N ASN A 462 -13.56 16.39 18.94
CA ASN A 462 -13.42 17.76 19.47
C ASN A 462 -13.00 17.79 20.95
N LEU A 463 -12.15 16.85 21.37
CA LEU A 463 -11.56 16.80 22.71
C LEU A 463 -10.21 17.52 22.74
N PRO A 464 -9.74 17.99 23.92
CA PRO A 464 -8.41 18.55 24.08
C PRO A 464 -7.33 17.61 23.54
N LYS A 465 -6.29 18.19 22.93
CA LYS A 465 -5.16 17.40 22.39
C LYS A 465 -4.48 16.60 23.51
N GLU A 466 -4.43 17.14 24.71
CA GLU A 466 -3.78 16.56 25.88
C GLU A 466 -4.64 15.51 26.60
N TYR A 467 -5.89 15.30 26.17
CA TYR A 467 -6.75 14.28 26.78
C TYR A 467 -6.13 12.87 26.60
N PRO A 468 -5.79 12.15 27.68
CA PRO A 468 -4.98 10.94 27.60
C PRO A 468 -5.73 9.72 27.05
N GLY A 469 -7.05 9.85 26.87
CA GLY A 469 -7.96 8.77 26.48
C GLY A 469 -8.80 8.29 27.67
N PRO A 470 -9.95 7.63 27.40
CA PRO A 470 -10.97 7.32 28.40
C PRO A 470 -10.47 6.40 29.53
N VAL A 471 -9.52 5.51 29.22
CA VAL A 471 -8.99 4.56 30.20
C VAL A 471 -8.02 5.23 31.17
N LEU A 472 -7.12 6.08 30.66
CA LEU A 472 -6.09 6.74 31.45
C LEU A 472 -6.61 7.98 32.20
N ASP A 473 -7.69 8.58 31.72
CA ASP A 473 -8.40 9.64 32.46
C ASP A 473 -8.98 9.10 33.77
N LEU A 474 -9.58 7.90 33.72
CA LEU A 474 -10.12 7.21 34.89
C LEU A 474 -9.05 6.50 35.73
N ASN A 475 -7.96 6.05 35.11
CA ASN A 475 -6.91 5.26 35.76
C ASN A 475 -5.51 5.81 35.43
N PRO A 476 -5.14 7.01 35.93
CA PRO A 476 -3.89 7.66 35.56
C PRO A 476 -2.63 6.87 35.98
N THR A 477 -2.71 6.07 37.05
CA THR A 477 -1.60 5.24 37.54
C THR A 477 -1.24 4.08 36.61
N TRP A 478 -2.06 3.80 35.60
CA TRP A 478 -1.83 2.74 34.60
C TRP A 478 -0.96 3.21 33.42
N ALA A 479 -0.65 4.51 33.36
CA ALA A 479 0.10 5.09 32.26
C ALA A 479 1.54 4.56 32.14
N GLY A 480 1.93 4.29 30.91
CA GLY A 480 3.34 4.19 30.53
C GLY A 480 3.90 5.58 30.27
N TYR A 481 5.05 5.87 30.87
CA TYR A 481 5.78 7.12 30.66
C TYR A 481 7.07 6.91 29.88
N ASP A 482 7.57 7.99 29.28
CA ASP A 482 8.95 8.06 28.86
C ASP A 482 9.91 8.38 30.01
N ASN A 483 11.21 8.32 29.74
CA ASN A 483 12.28 8.62 30.69
C ASN A 483 12.32 10.10 31.15
N ARG A 484 11.41 10.95 30.66
CA ARG A 484 11.23 12.34 31.09
C ARG A 484 9.85 12.58 31.74
N GLY A 485 9.09 11.52 32.01
CA GLY A 485 7.78 11.60 32.65
C GLY A 485 6.63 12.02 31.72
N ARG A 486 6.82 12.00 30.40
CA ARG A 486 5.76 12.34 29.44
C ARG A 486 4.91 11.11 29.12
N ILE A 487 3.60 11.32 29.06
CA ILE A 487 2.60 10.27 28.77
C ILE A 487 2.34 10.09 27.26
N PHE A 488 2.45 11.17 26.48
CA PHE A 488 2.30 11.11 25.02
C PHE A 488 3.62 10.77 24.35
N HIS A 489 3.61 9.76 23.50
CA HIS A 489 4.72 9.48 22.60
C HIS A 489 4.80 10.58 21.52
N LEU A 490 5.95 11.27 21.46
CA LEU A 490 6.14 12.49 20.68
C LEU A 490 5.82 12.34 19.18
N GLY A 491 6.27 11.25 18.55
CA GLY A 491 6.04 11.07 17.11
C GLY A 491 4.59 10.67 16.79
N SER A 492 3.98 9.83 17.63
CA SER A 492 2.70 9.20 17.29
C SER A 492 1.49 9.94 17.86
N GLY A 493 1.68 10.82 18.86
CA GLY A 493 0.60 11.46 19.60
C GLY A 493 -0.29 10.47 20.36
N LYS A 494 0.21 9.27 20.67
CA LYS A 494 -0.54 8.23 21.39
C LYS A 494 -0.04 8.08 22.83
N THR A 495 -0.95 7.71 23.71
CA THR A 495 -0.66 7.27 25.09
C THR A 495 -0.65 5.74 25.15
N PHE A 496 0.06 5.19 26.12
CA PHE A 496 0.22 3.75 26.31
C PHE A 496 -0.01 3.37 27.77
N LEU A 497 -0.53 2.15 27.98
CA LEU A 497 -0.57 1.50 29.29
C LEU A 497 0.80 0.91 29.61
N ASP A 498 1.15 0.86 30.90
CA ASP A 498 2.32 0.15 31.40
C ASP A 498 2.08 -1.38 31.33
N PRO A 499 2.83 -2.14 30.50
CA PRO A 499 2.66 -3.59 30.40
C PRO A 499 2.95 -4.36 31.70
N ALA A 500 3.64 -3.75 32.66
CA ALA A 500 3.93 -4.32 33.97
C ALA A 500 2.87 -3.99 35.04
N ASN A 501 1.89 -3.14 34.74
CA ASN A 501 0.82 -2.79 35.68
C ASN A 501 -0.24 -3.92 35.74
N PRO A 502 -0.45 -4.58 36.90
CA PRO A 502 -1.35 -5.73 37.00
C PRO A 502 -2.82 -5.39 36.73
N GLU A 503 -3.29 -4.22 37.16
CA GLU A 503 -4.68 -3.80 36.96
C GLU A 503 -4.95 -3.45 35.49
N ALA A 504 -4.00 -2.77 34.83
CA ALA A 504 -4.09 -2.50 33.39
C ALA A 504 -4.14 -3.81 32.57
N ARG A 505 -3.32 -4.80 32.93
CA ARG A 505 -3.33 -6.12 32.30
C ARG A 505 -4.65 -6.85 32.51
N ARG A 506 -5.17 -6.84 33.75
CA ARG A 506 -6.45 -7.45 34.09
C ARG A 506 -7.59 -6.83 33.29
N TYR A 507 -7.62 -5.50 33.18
CA TYR A 507 -8.60 -4.79 32.36
C TYR A 507 -8.56 -5.23 30.89
N LEU A 508 -7.36 -5.28 30.28
CA LEU A 508 -7.19 -5.70 28.90
C LEU A 508 -7.63 -7.15 28.69
N ILE A 509 -7.25 -8.07 29.59
CA ILE A 509 -7.67 -9.48 29.51
C ILE A 509 -9.19 -9.59 29.64
N GLN A 510 -9.81 -8.91 30.61
CA GLN A 510 -11.27 -8.92 30.78
C GLN A 510 -11.99 -8.40 29.52
N MET A 511 -11.47 -7.36 28.87
CA MET A 511 -12.02 -6.85 27.62
C MET A 511 -11.90 -7.89 26.48
N LEU A 512 -10.76 -8.56 26.36
CA LEU A 512 -10.57 -9.63 25.37
C LEU A 512 -11.50 -10.81 25.65
N GLU A 513 -11.64 -11.22 26.90
CA GLU A 513 -12.56 -12.28 27.30
C GLU A 513 -14.03 -11.90 27.04
N GLU A 514 -14.41 -10.65 27.29
CA GLU A 514 -15.75 -10.14 27.00
C GLU A 514 -16.10 -10.28 25.52
N ILE A 515 -15.17 -9.90 24.63
CA ILE A 515 -15.33 -10.06 23.18
C ILE A 515 -15.58 -11.53 22.84
N VAL A 516 -14.74 -12.44 23.35
CA VAL A 516 -14.81 -13.87 23.00
C VAL A 516 -16.03 -14.57 23.61
N LYS A 517 -16.48 -14.15 24.80
CA LYS A 517 -17.67 -14.70 25.47
C LYS A 517 -18.97 -14.24 24.83
N ASN A 518 -19.04 -12.97 24.42
CA ASN A 518 -20.30 -12.35 23.99
C ASN A 518 -20.50 -12.34 22.47
N TYR A 519 -19.43 -12.52 21.68
CA TYR A 519 -19.49 -12.49 20.23
C TYR A 519 -18.89 -13.76 19.65
N GLN A 520 -19.52 -14.28 18.59
CA GLN A 520 -19.03 -15.47 17.87
C GLN A 520 -17.87 -15.14 16.93
N VAL A 521 -16.86 -14.42 17.42
CA VAL A 521 -15.64 -14.13 16.66
C VAL A 521 -14.84 -15.41 16.41
N ASP A 522 -14.23 -15.51 15.25
CA ASP A 522 -13.41 -16.67 14.86
C ASP A 522 -11.98 -16.56 15.37
N GLY A 523 -11.54 -15.33 15.64
CA GLY A 523 -10.24 -15.01 16.17
C GLY A 523 -10.15 -13.64 16.84
N VAL A 524 -8.99 -13.38 17.44
CA VAL A 524 -8.60 -12.08 17.99
C VAL A 524 -7.24 -11.71 17.42
N GLN A 525 -7.12 -10.47 16.95
CA GLN A 525 -5.86 -9.92 16.50
C GLN A 525 -5.34 -8.86 17.47
N PHE A 526 -4.17 -9.13 18.05
CA PHE A 526 -3.44 -8.21 18.90
C PHE A 526 -2.70 -7.18 18.04
N ASP A 527 -3.01 -5.90 18.25
CA ASP A 527 -2.26 -4.79 17.69
C ASP A 527 -1.73 -3.90 18.82
N TYR A 528 -0.70 -3.11 18.54
CA TYR A 528 0.02 -2.33 19.55
C TYR A 528 0.44 -3.19 20.77
N ILE A 529 0.73 -4.48 20.56
CA ILE A 529 1.28 -5.40 21.56
C ILE A 529 2.79 -5.15 21.73
N ARG A 530 3.13 -3.96 22.22
CA ARG A 530 4.49 -3.42 22.31
C ARG A 530 4.52 -2.12 23.11
N ASN A 531 5.72 -1.69 23.49
CA ASN A 531 5.97 -0.30 23.82
C ASN A 531 5.96 0.60 22.55
N PRO A 532 5.76 1.92 22.69
CA PRO A 532 5.93 2.84 21.58
C PRO A 532 7.37 2.82 21.04
N PHE A 533 7.56 3.44 19.87
CA PHE A 533 8.91 3.63 19.32
C PHE A 533 9.76 4.46 20.28
N GLN A 534 11.03 4.10 20.35
CA GLN A 534 12.02 4.75 21.21
C GLN A 534 13.36 4.74 20.47
N ASP A 535 14.18 5.72 20.82
CA ASP A 535 15.57 5.81 20.40
C ASP A 535 16.42 6.04 21.67
N PRO A 536 16.81 4.94 22.34
CA PRO A 536 17.62 5.05 23.55
C PRO A 536 18.95 5.78 23.35
N ASN A 537 19.54 5.68 22.15
CA ASN A 537 20.80 6.37 21.84
C ASN A 537 20.61 7.89 21.74
N ALA A 538 19.42 8.34 21.32
CA ALA A 538 19.01 9.73 21.38
C ALA A 538 18.42 10.14 22.76
N GLY A 539 18.54 9.28 23.77
CA GLY A 539 18.02 9.56 25.12
C GLY A 539 16.49 9.60 25.21
N TYR A 540 15.79 8.90 24.31
CA TYR A 540 14.33 8.81 24.26
C TYR A 540 13.88 7.36 24.44
N SER A 541 13.37 7.01 25.62
CA SER A 541 13.01 5.64 26.00
C SER A 541 11.67 5.62 26.73
N PHE A 542 10.89 4.55 26.55
CA PHE A 542 9.52 4.41 27.10
C PHE A 542 9.38 3.23 28.07
N GLY A 543 8.26 3.14 28.79
CA GLY A 543 8.00 2.03 29.72
C GLY A 543 8.44 2.32 31.15
N TYR A 544 8.54 3.60 31.52
CA TYR A 544 8.82 4.08 32.87
C TYR A 544 7.54 4.27 33.69
N GLY A 545 6.55 3.39 33.47
CA GLY A 545 5.34 3.34 34.29
C GLY A 545 5.67 3.07 35.77
N THR A 546 4.80 3.52 36.67
CA THR A 546 5.04 3.41 38.12
C THR A 546 5.27 1.95 38.54
N ALA A 547 4.46 1.02 38.02
CA ALA A 547 4.59 -0.40 38.33
C ALA A 547 5.90 -0.98 37.78
N ALA A 548 6.23 -0.70 36.51
CA ALA A 548 7.48 -1.17 35.90
C ALA A 548 8.72 -0.68 36.65
N ARG A 549 8.76 0.60 37.05
CA ARG A 549 9.89 1.17 37.82
C ARG A 549 10.06 0.51 39.17
N GLN A 550 8.97 0.37 39.93
CA GLN A 550 8.99 -0.26 41.25
C GLN A 550 9.43 -1.71 41.18
N GLN A 551 8.87 -2.50 40.26
CA GLN A 551 9.23 -3.90 40.09
C GLN A 551 10.70 -4.06 39.66
N PHE A 552 11.18 -3.24 38.73
CA PHE A 552 12.59 -3.30 38.32
C PHE A 552 13.55 -2.89 39.45
N GLN A 553 13.19 -1.86 40.23
CA GLN A 553 13.97 -1.44 41.39
C GLN A 553 14.00 -2.54 42.47
N GLN A 554 12.90 -3.23 42.71
CA GLN A 554 12.87 -4.38 43.62
C GLN A 554 13.77 -5.53 43.14
N LEU A 555 13.82 -5.77 41.83
CA LEU A 555 14.65 -6.84 41.24
C LEU A 555 16.15 -6.52 41.19
N THR A 556 16.53 -5.24 41.16
CA THR A 556 17.91 -4.83 40.84
C THR A 556 18.54 -3.86 41.85
N GLY A 557 17.75 -3.30 42.77
CA GLY A 557 18.16 -2.21 43.67
C GLY A 557 18.23 -0.83 43.00
N VAL A 558 18.01 -0.71 41.69
CA VAL A 558 18.21 0.52 40.91
C VAL A 558 16.92 0.95 40.22
N ASP A 559 16.51 2.21 40.40
CA ASP A 559 15.41 2.80 39.64
C ASP A 559 15.85 3.00 38.18
N PRO A 560 15.11 2.48 37.18
CA PRO A 560 15.59 2.50 35.79
C PRO A 560 15.72 3.91 35.20
N VAL A 561 15.17 4.96 35.82
CA VAL A 561 15.42 6.35 35.38
C VAL A 561 16.87 6.80 35.61
N LYS A 562 17.61 6.10 36.48
CA LYS A 562 19.01 6.41 36.82
C LYS A 562 20.01 5.71 35.89
N ILE A 563 19.55 4.84 34.99
CA ILE A 563 20.42 4.10 34.05
C ILE A 563 20.22 4.59 32.63
N SER A 564 21.23 4.33 31.80
CA SER A 564 21.28 4.69 30.40
C SER A 564 21.83 3.51 29.57
N PRO A 565 21.81 3.58 28.23
CA PRO A 565 22.47 2.58 27.40
C PRO A 565 23.97 2.39 27.65
N LYS A 566 24.63 3.32 28.37
CA LYS A 566 26.03 3.17 28.80
C LYS A 566 26.19 2.11 29.89
N ASP A 567 25.15 1.92 30.72
CA ASP A 567 25.09 0.94 31.79
C ASP A 567 24.71 -0.45 31.23
N ARG A 568 25.57 -1.00 30.37
CA ARG A 568 25.26 -2.13 29.46
C ARG A 568 24.46 -3.26 30.12
N ASP A 569 24.90 -3.76 31.27
CA ASP A 569 24.28 -4.89 31.95
C ASP A 569 22.90 -4.54 32.51
N LEU A 570 22.78 -3.41 33.22
CA LEU A 570 21.51 -2.94 33.77
C LEU A 570 20.53 -2.56 32.66
N TRP A 571 21.02 -1.97 31.56
CA TRP A 571 20.20 -1.62 30.40
C TRP A 571 19.67 -2.85 29.67
N GLN A 572 20.49 -3.89 29.53
CA GLN A 572 20.05 -5.18 28.99
C GLN A 572 18.99 -5.82 29.88
N ARG A 573 19.19 -5.83 31.21
CA ARG A 573 18.19 -6.30 32.18
C ARG A 573 16.89 -5.51 32.09
N TRP A 574 16.96 -4.19 31.94
CA TRP A 574 15.78 -3.34 31.78
C TRP A 574 15.01 -3.61 30.47
N THR A 575 15.74 -3.81 29.39
CA THR A 575 15.17 -4.22 28.10
C THR A 575 14.51 -5.60 28.19
N GLN A 576 15.15 -6.55 28.86
CA GLN A 576 14.60 -7.88 29.08
C GLN A 576 13.36 -7.85 29.99
N PHE A 577 13.36 -7.05 31.06
CA PHE A 577 12.22 -6.87 31.95
C PHE A 577 10.98 -6.39 31.18
N ARG A 578 11.11 -5.29 30.42
CA ARG A 578 10.03 -4.75 29.59
C ARG A 578 9.55 -5.74 28.52
N THR A 579 10.47 -6.52 27.95
CA THR A 579 10.13 -7.60 27.00
C THR A 579 9.33 -8.72 27.67
N ASN A 580 9.76 -9.17 28.86
CA ASN A 580 9.06 -10.22 29.62
C ASN A 580 7.66 -9.79 30.06
N ALA A 581 7.44 -8.51 30.37
CA ALA A 581 6.12 -8.00 30.68
C ALA A 581 5.14 -8.19 29.51
N ILE A 582 5.57 -7.92 28.28
CA ILE A 582 4.77 -8.14 27.08
C ILE A 582 4.63 -9.64 26.77
N ASP A 583 5.73 -10.40 26.84
CA ASP A 583 5.73 -11.85 26.52
C ASP A 583 4.80 -12.64 27.45
N SER A 584 4.80 -12.30 28.73
CA SER A 584 3.91 -12.92 29.72
C SER A 584 2.45 -12.53 29.49
N PHE A 585 2.16 -11.29 29.07
CA PHE A 585 0.80 -10.85 28.70
C PHE A 585 0.26 -11.68 27.54
N VAL A 586 1.04 -11.83 26.46
CA VAL A 586 0.62 -12.62 25.30
C VAL A 586 0.35 -14.08 25.68
N ALA A 587 1.19 -14.67 26.53
CA ALA A 587 1.01 -16.04 27.01
C ALA A 587 -0.24 -16.18 27.89
N GLU A 588 -0.48 -15.23 28.80
CA GLU A 588 -1.65 -15.20 29.68
C GLU A 588 -2.94 -15.02 28.89
N ALA A 589 -3.01 -14.01 28.01
CA ALA A 589 -4.16 -13.79 27.13
C ALA A 589 -4.43 -15.02 26.25
N SER A 590 -3.38 -15.66 25.69
CA SER A 590 -3.56 -16.87 24.88
C SER A 590 -4.20 -18.02 25.65
N ARG A 591 -3.70 -18.31 26.86
CA ARG A 591 -4.26 -19.37 27.71
C ARG A 591 -5.71 -19.07 28.10
N ASN A 592 -6.00 -17.86 28.57
CA ASN A 592 -7.33 -17.48 29.04
C ASN A 592 -8.35 -17.46 27.90
N LEU A 593 -7.99 -16.93 26.74
CA LEU A 593 -8.92 -16.89 25.60
C LEU A 593 -9.19 -18.29 25.04
N ARG A 594 -8.20 -19.17 25.02
CA ARG A 594 -8.37 -20.56 24.55
C ARG A 594 -9.08 -21.45 25.57
N SER A 595 -9.05 -21.14 26.87
CA SER A 595 -9.88 -21.84 27.85
C SER A 595 -11.36 -21.53 27.67
N ILE A 596 -11.70 -20.34 27.16
CA ILE A 596 -13.07 -19.96 26.79
C ILE A 596 -13.45 -20.59 25.44
N LYS A 597 -12.59 -20.47 24.43
CA LYS A 597 -12.85 -20.97 23.08
C LYS A 597 -11.59 -21.65 22.52
N SER A 598 -11.53 -22.98 22.63
CA SER A 598 -10.33 -23.76 22.32
C SER A 598 -9.88 -23.67 20.85
N ASN A 599 -10.82 -23.43 19.94
CA ASN A 599 -10.55 -23.24 18.51
C ASN A 599 -10.37 -21.77 18.11
N LEU A 600 -10.27 -20.82 19.04
CA LEU A 600 -10.05 -19.40 18.72
C LEU A 600 -8.70 -19.21 18.04
N ILE A 601 -8.67 -18.44 16.94
CA ILE A 601 -7.44 -18.09 16.25
C ILE A 601 -6.87 -16.82 16.85
N LEU A 602 -5.60 -16.84 17.24
CA LEU A 602 -4.91 -15.68 17.80
C LEU A 602 -3.87 -15.18 16.80
N SER A 603 -3.93 -13.90 16.46
CA SER A 603 -2.98 -13.27 15.54
C SER A 603 -2.35 -12.01 16.13
N ALA A 604 -1.20 -11.60 15.63
CA ALA A 604 -0.52 -10.38 16.07
C ALA A 604 -0.01 -9.56 14.90
N ALA A 605 -0.37 -8.27 14.88
CA ALA A 605 0.20 -7.28 13.98
C ALA A 605 1.58 -6.84 14.50
N VAL A 606 2.65 -7.06 13.72
CA VAL A 606 4.03 -6.87 14.18
C VAL A 606 4.88 -6.07 13.20
N PHE A 607 5.96 -5.45 13.69
CA PHE A 607 6.95 -4.83 12.83
C PHE A 607 7.89 -5.86 12.21
N PRO A 608 8.26 -5.71 10.92
CA PRO A 608 9.15 -6.64 10.22
C PRO A 608 10.64 -6.38 10.51
N PHE A 609 10.98 -5.70 11.60
CA PHE A 609 12.36 -5.32 11.91
C PHE A 609 13.19 -6.49 12.42
N PRO A 610 14.52 -6.47 12.19
CA PRO A 610 15.45 -7.42 12.79
C PRO A 610 15.24 -7.51 14.30
N LYS A 611 15.37 -8.72 14.86
CA LYS A 611 15.09 -9.01 16.27
C LYS A 611 15.73 -8.01 17.23
N ASN A 612 17.03 -7.78 17.10
CA ASN A 612 17.75 -6.86 17.99
C ASN A 612 17.20 -5.43 17.92
N GLU A 613 16.92 -4.92 16.73
CA GLU A 613 16.33 -3.58 16.56
C GLU A 613 14.95 -3.51 17.21
N ARG A 614 14.09 -4.51 16.97
CA ARG A 614 12.74 -4.56 17.53
C ARG A 614 12.75 -4.69 19.06
N LEU A 615 13.63 -5.49 19.64
CA LEU A 615 13.73 -5.63 21.10
C LEU A 615 14.21 -4.33 21.75
N GLN A 616 15.17 -3.63 21.16
CA GLN A 616 15.66 -2.35 21.71
C GLN A 616 14.64 -1.23 21.52
N LYS A 617 13.96 -1.16 20.36
CA LYS A 617 13.04 -0.06 20.02
C LYS A 617 11.60 -0.26 20.47
N LEU A 618 11.14 -1.48 20.69
CA LEU A 618 9.70 -1.78 20.87
C LEU A 618 9.41 -2.82 21.96
N GLN A 619 10.40 -3.66 22.32
CA GLN A 619 10.22 -4.84 23.17
C GLN A 619 9.14 -5.82 22.66
N GLN A 620 8.90 -5.83 21.35
CA GLN A 620 8.02 -6.79 20.70
C GLN A 620 8.86 -8.04 20.39
N ASN A 621 8.57 -9.22 20.98
CA ASN A 621 9.39 -10.43 20.86
C ASN A 621 8.57 -11.61 20.28
N TRP A 622 8.10 -11.44 19.05
CA TRP A 622 7.14 -12.36 18.45
C TRP A 622 7.68 -13.76 18.20
N GLU A 623 9.00 -13.95 18.12
CA GLU A 623 9.63 -15.29 18.03
C GLU A 623 9.24 -16.16 19.22
N VAL A 624 9.27 -15.59 20.43
CA VAL A 624 8.90 -16.31 21.65
C VAL A 624 7.41 -16.65 21.66
N TRP A 625 6.57 -15.73 21.16
CA TRP A 625 5.13 -15.96 21.09
C TRP A 625 4.80 -17.08 20.10
N ALA A 626 5.49 -17.09 18.97
CA ALA A 626 5.32 -18.08 17.91
C ALA A 626 5.81 -19.47 18.34
N GLN A 627 7.01 -19.56 18.92
CA GLN A 627 7.60 -20.83 19.39
C GLN A 627 6.79 -21.48 20.50
N ARG A 628 6.19 -20.68 21.39
CA ARG A 628 5.34 -21.17 22.48
C ARG A 628 3.92 -21.51 22.01
N GLY A 629 3.59 -21.30 20.74
CA GLY A 629 2.23 -21.49 20.22
C GLY A 629 1.19 -20.52 20.81
N ASN A 630 1.63 -19.40 21.38
CA ASN A 630 0.72 -18.41 21.97
C ASN A 630 -0.14 -17.74 20.88
N ILE A 631 0.36 -17.67 19.65
CA ILE A 631 -0.35 -17.16 18.48
C ILE A 631 -0.40 -18.24 17.38
N ASP A 632 -1.41 -18.15 16.51
CA ASP A 632 -1.55 -18.96 15.30
C ASP A 632 -0.97 -18.25 14.08
N LEU A 633 -1.17 -16.93 13.99
CA LEU A 633 -0.81 -16.12 12.83
C LEU A 633 0.10 -14.95 13.23
N LEU A 634 1.29 -14.93 12.67
CA LEU A 634 2.16 -13.75 12.68
C LEU A 634 1.82 -12.87 11.48
N VAL A 635 1.45 -11.62 11.70
CA VAL A 635 1.00 -10.71 10.63
C VAL A 635 1.95 -9.50 10.54
N PRO A 636 3.12 -9.63 9.90
CA PRO A 636 4.10 -8.55 9.83
C PRO A 636 3.66 -7.45 8.85
N MET A 637 3.80 -6.20 9.28
CA MET A 637 3.54 -4.99 8.52
C MET A 637 4.66 -4.70 7.50
N THR A 638 4.79 -5.55 6.48
CA THR A 638 5.79 -5.46 5.39
C THR A 638 5.44 -4.37 4.36
N TYR A 639 4.99 -3.22 4.84
CA TYR A 639 4.47 -2.13 4.02
C TYR A 639 5.57 -1.44 3.20
N ALA A 640 5.37 -1.39 1.89
CA ALA A 640 6.27 -0.73 0.95
C ALA A 640 5.51 -0.22 -0.28
N LEU A 641 6.07 0.81 -0.94
CA LEU A 641 5.51 1.39 -2.17
C LEU A 641 5.97 0.67 -3.45
N ASP A 642 6.86 -0.30 -3.34
CA ASP A 642 7.39 -1.11 -4.43
C ASP A 642 7.60 -2.57 -3.99
N THR A 643 7.64 -3.48 -4.95
CA THR A 643 7.71 -4.92 -4.68
C THR A 643 9.06 -5.36 -4.12
N ASN A 644 10.17 -4.77 -4.56
CA ASN A 644 11.51 -5.14 -4.07
C ASN A 644 11.67 -4.83 -2.59
N ARG A 645 11.21 -3.65 -2.15
CA ARG A 645 11.27 -3.28 -0.74
C ARG A 645 10.39 -4.20 0.09
N LEU A 646 9.18 -4.52 -0.37
CA LEU A 646 8.33 -5.53 0.28
C LEU A 646 9.05 -6.87 0.40
N GLN A 647 9.69 -7.36 -0.66
CA GLN A 647 10.48 -8.60 -0.62
C GLN A 647 11.62 -8.52 0.40
N SER A 648 12.37 -7.41 0.43
CA SER A 648 13.48 -7.21 1.39
C SER A 648 13.03 -7.19 2.86
N LEU A 649 11.80 -6.71 3.12
CA LEU A 649 11.20 -6.73 4.46
C LEU A 649 10.66 -8.11 4.83
N THR A 650 10.20 -8.87 3.83
CA THR A 650 9.51 -10.14 4.05
C THR A 650 10.48 -11.32 4.15
N GLN A 651 11.47 -11.41 3.26
CA GLN A 651 12.33 -12.59 3.14
C GLN A 651 13.11 -12.94 4.42
N PRO A 652 13.65 -11.97 5.19
CA PRO A 652 14.31 -12.28 6.47
C PRO A 652 13.38 -12.89 7.53
N LEU A 653 12.07 -12.66 7.43
CA LEU A 653 11.07 -13.22 8.35
C LEU A 653 10.74 -14.68 8.00
N LEU A 654 11.02 -15.09 6.75
CA LEU A 654 10.67 -16.39 6.21
C LEU A 654 11.81 -17.40 6.33
N SER A 655 13.06 -16.96 6.42
CA SER A 655 14.22 -17.85 6.54
C SER A 655 14.45 -18.41 7.96
N GLN A 656 13.63 -17.98 8.91
CA GLN A 656 13.84 -18.31 10.33
C GLN A 656 13.04 -19.55 10.72
N ASN A 657 13.73 -20.64 11.11
CA ASN A 657 13.16 -21.79 11.84
C ASN A 657 12.58 -21.41 13.23
N GLN A 658 12.41 -20.11 13.49
CA GLN A 658 12.06 -19.53 14.78
C GLN A 658 10.55 -19.32 14.96
N LEU A 659 9.73 -19.66 13.97
CA LEU A 659 8.27 -19.52 14.06
C LEU A 659 7.55 -20.73 14.68
N GLY A 660 8.27 -21.84 14.89
CA GLY A 660 7.65 -23.09 15.31
C GLY A 660 6.52 -23.49 14.36
N SER A 661 5.34 -23.78 14.90
CA SER A 661 4.15 -24.10 14.10
C SER A 661 3.35 -22.88 13.63
N THR A 662 3.70 -21.65 14.04
CA THR A 662 2.95 -20.42 13.71
C THR A 662 3.00 -20.12 12.20
N LEU A 663 1.85 -19.80 11.60
CA LEU A 663 1.77 -19.38 10.20
C LEU A 663 2.11 -17.90 10.07
N ILE A 664 2.64 -17.50 8.91
CA ILE A 664 3.02 -16.11 8.63
C ILE A 664 2.18 -15.54 7.49
N LEU A 665 1.72 -14.30 7.69
CA LEU A 665 0.83 -13.56 6.80
C LEU A 665 1.41 -12.16 6.54
N PRO A 666 2.42 -12.02 5.65
CA PRO A 666 2.95 -10.72 5.29
C PRO A 666 1.87 -9.82 4.71
N SER A 667 2.07 -8.50 4.82
CA SER A 667 1.01 -7.55 4.53
C SER A 667 1.41 -6.35 3.70
N ILE A 668 0.42 -5.82 2.98
CA ILE A 668 0.54 -4.74 2.00
C ILE A 668 -0.33 -3.57 2.45
N ARG A 669 0.23 -2.36 2.43
CA ARG A 669 -0.55 -1.12 2.63
C ARG A 669 -0.99 -0.59 1.27
N LEU A 670 -2.29 -0.47 1.05
CA LEU A 670 -2.91 -0.01 -0.21
C LEU A 670 -2.87 1.52 -0.38
N LEU A 671 -2.78 2.29 0.71
CA LEU A 671 -2.70 3.75 0.61
C LEU A 671 -1.47 4.16 -0.22
N ASN A 672 -1.70 5.00 -1.23
CA ASN A 672 -0.69 5.49 -2.18
C ASN A 672 0.01 4.41 -3.01
N LEU A 673 -0.52 3.19 -3.05
CA LEU A 673 0.01 2.08 -3.85
C LEU A 673 -0.73 1.98 -5.19
N PRO A 674 -0.03 2.02 -6.34
CA PRO A 674 -0.69 1.77 -7.63
C PRO A 674 -1.24 0.34 -7.74
N ASP A 675 -2.39 0.17 -8.38
CA ASP A 675 -3.08 -1.14 -8.45
C ASP A 675 -2.20 -2.26 -9.02
N VAL A 676 -1.44 -1.97 -10.08
CA VAL A 676 -0.53 -2.98 -10.67
C VAL A 676 0.60 -3.37 -9.73
N VAL A 677 1.06 -2.46 -8.87
CA VAL A 677 2.07 -2.75 -7.85
C VAL A 677 1.44 -3.57 -6.72
N ALA A 678 0.18 -3.31 -6.35
CA ALA A 678 -0.54 -4.14 -5.38
C ALA A 678 -0.68 -5.59 -5.89
N VAL A 679 -1.03 -5.78 -7.17
CA VAL A 679 -1.09 -7.10 -7.81
C VAL A 679 0.28 -7.77 -7.82
N ASP A 680 1.34 -7.04 -8.19
CA ASP A 680 2.71 -7.58 -8.23
C ASP A 680 3.24 -7.94 -6.83
N GLN A 681 2.92 -7.15 -5.80
CA GLN A 681 3.24 -7.47 -4.41
C GLN A 681 2.50 -8.72 -3.91
N ILE A 682 1.21 -8.87 -4.25
CA ILE A 682 0.45 -10.10 -3.92
C ILE A 682 1.11 -11.31 -4.58
N GLN A 683 1.51 -11.21 -5.85
CA GLN A 683 2.21 -12.30 -6.52
C GLN A 683 3.57 -12.59 -5.86
N ALA A 684 4.31 -11.57 -5.44
CA ALA A 684 5.56 -11.75 -4.71
C ALA A 684 5.35 -12.53 -3.40
N LEU A 685 4.27 -12.23 -2.66
CA LEU A 685 3.93 -12.96 -1.44
C LEU A 685 3.48 -14.41 -1.70
N ARG A 686 2.78 -14.66 -2.82
CA ARG A 686 2.44 -16.03 -3.26
C ARG A 686 3.65 -16.87 -3.66
N ASN A 687 4.71 -16.20 -4.11
CA ASN A 687 5.97 -16.82 -4.51
C ASN A 687 6.90 -17.13 -3.32
N PHE A 688 6.59 -16.59 -2.14
CA PHE A 688 7.28 -16.87 -0.90
C PHE A 688 6.63 -18.03 -0.13
N PRO A 689 7.33 -18.65 0.85
CA PRO A 689 6.78 -19.71 1.70
C PRO A 689 5.74 -19.19 2.72
N ALA A 690 4.78 -18.38 2.30
CA ALA A 690 3.75 -17.77 3.15
C ALA A 690 2.40 -18.48 3.01
N SER A 691 1.59 -18.45 4.08
CA SER A 691 0.27 -19.08 4.10
C SER A 691 -0.82 -18.22 3.45
N GLY A 692 -0.47 -16.99 3.04
CA GLY A 692 -1.35 -16.03 2.41
C GLY A 692 -0.82 -14.60 2.57
N TYR A 693 -1.71 -13.62 2.50
CA TYR A 693 -1.39 -12.22 2.72
C TYR A 693 -2.53 -11.45 3.41
N ALA A 694 -2.20 -10.26 3.94
CA ALA A 694 -3.17 -9.31 4.47
C ALA A 694 -3.05 -7.94 3.81
N LEU A 695 -4.17 -7.25 3.58
CA LEU A 695 -4.19 -5.90 3.00
C LEU A 695 -4.68 -4.86 4.01
N PHE A 696 -3.96 -3.75 4.10
CA PHE A 696 -4.29 -2.61 4.97
C PHE A 696 -4.51 -1.34 4.13
N ALA A 697 -5.66 -0.67 4.16
CA ALA A 697 -6.91 -1.01 4.84
C ALA A 697 -8.06 -0.92 3.85
N ALA A 698 -9.23 -1.44 4.25
CA ALA A 698 -10.44 -1.51 3.44
C ALA A 698 -10.83 -0.16 2.80
N GLU A 699 -10.58 0.97 3.47
CA GLU A 699 -10.86 2.30 2.90
C GLU A 699 -10.10 2.60 1.59
N ASN A 700 -8.98 1.92 1.35
CA ASN A 700 -8.12 2.10 0.18
C ASN A 700 -8.36 1.03 -0.90
N LEU A 701 -9.32 0.13 -0.71
CA LEU A 701 -9.75 -0.82 -1.74
C LEU A 701 -10.64 -0.11 -2.75
N ASN A 702 -10.02 0.40 -3.82
CA ASN A 702 -10.71 1.07 -4.91
C ASN A 702 -11.43 0.07 -5.84
N ASP A 703 -12.33 0.57 -6.68
CA ASP A 703 -13.18 -0.25 -7.53
C ASP A 703 -12.42 -1.00 -8.64
N ASN A 704 -11.32 -0.43 -9.15
CA ASN A 704 -10.49 -1.09 -10.15
C ASN A 704 -9.77 -2.31 -9.55
N LEU A 705 -9.14 -2.14 -8.40
CA LEU A 705 -8.48 -3.22 -7.68
C LEU A 705 -9.49 -4.29 -7.23
N GLN A 706 -10.68 -3.87 -6.78
CA GLN A 706 -11.78 -4.80 -6.50
C GLN A 706 -12.18 -5.61 -7.74
N GLY A 707 -12.29 -4.96 -8.91
CA GLY A 707 -12.57 -5.61 -10.18
C GLY A 707 -11.49 -6.62 -10.60
N ILE A 708 -10.22 -6.28 -10.40
CA ILE A 708 -9.09 -7.20 -10.60
C ILE A 708 -9.20 -8.40 -9.66
N PHE A 709 -9.46 -8.18 -8.38
CA PHE A 709 -9.61 -9.26 -7.42
C PHE A 709 -10.81 -10.16 -7.74
N ARG A 710 -11.95 -9.61 -8.17
CA ARG A 710 -13.09 -10.44 -8.60
C ARG A 710 -12.77 -11.38 -9.76
N ARG A 711 -11.88 -10.98 -10.68
CA ARG A 711 -11.46 -11.82 -11.82
C ARG A 711 -10.36 -12.82 -11.47
N THR A 712 -9.44 -12.41 -10.60
CA THR A 712 -8.25 -13.21 -10.24
C THR A 712 -8.48 -14.11 -9.03
N GLN A 713 -9.41 -13.73 -8.17
CA GLN A 713 -9.88 -14.49 -7.02
C GLN A 713 -11.24 -15.11 -7.39
N SER A 714 -11.24 -16.38 -7.81
CA SER A 714 -12.48 -17.10 -8.17
C SER A 714 -13.53 -17.00 -7.04
N LEU A 715 -14.82 -17.01 -7.36
CA LEU A 715 -15.88 -17.10 -6.34
C LEU A 715 -15.77 -18.38 -5.48
N GLN A 716 -15.16 -19.44 -6.03
CA GLN A 716 -14.85 -20.66 -5.28
C GLN A 716 -13.71 -20.48 -4.27
N ALA A 717 -12.96 -19.38 -4.34
CA ALA A 717 -11.85 -19.11 -3.43
C ALA A 717 -12.31 -18.97 -1.97
N ILE A 718 -13.55 -18.51 -1.72
CA ILE A 718 -14.13 -18.45 -0.37
C ILE A 718 -14.45 -19.87 0.15
N ALA A 719 -14.83 -20.79 -0.74
CA ALA A 719 -15.09 -22.18 -0.40
C ALA A 719 -13.81 -23.03 -0.30
N SER A 720 -12.64 -22.47 -0.64
CA SER A 720 -11.37 -23.19 -0.55
C SER A 720 -10.95 -23.43 0.90
N PRO A 721 -10.21 -24.51 1.19
CA PRO A 721 -9.72 -24.80 2.53
C PRO A 721 -8.95 -23.60 3.12
N LEU A 722 -9.40 -23.11 4.27
CA LEU A 722 -8.73 -22.03 4.98
C LEU A 722 -7.51 -22.59 5.73
N PRO A 723 -6.27 -22.14 5.45
CA PRO A 723 -5.06 -22.82 5.91
C PRO A 723 -4.96 -23.12 7.41
N TYR A 724 -5.37 -22.20 8.29
CA TYR A 724 -5.33 -22.42 9.73
C TYR A 724 -6.52 -23.22 10.28
N ARG A 725 -7.54 -23.49 9.48
CA ARG A 725 -8.67 -24.39 9.85
C ARG A 725 -8.50 -25.78 9.28
N GLN A 726 -8.00 -25.86 8.06
CA GLN A 726 -7.90 -27.08 7.27
C GLN A 726 -6.48 -27.23 6.69
N PRO A 727 -5.44 -27.27 7.54
CA PRO A 727 -4.04 -27.24 7.10
C PRO A 727 -3.69 -28.39 6.15
N PHE A 728 -4.15 -29.60 6.45
CA PHE A 728 -3.89 -30.78 5.61
C PHE A 728 -4.57 -30.70 4.25
N LYS A 729 -5.84 -30.28 4.19
CA LYS A 729 -6.57 -30.05 2.94
C LYS A 729 -5.94 -28.92 2.12
N ALA A 730 -5.52 -27.84 2.77
CA ALA A 730 -4.81 -26.74 2.11
C ALA A 730 -3.47 -27.21 1.54
N ALA A 731 -2.71 -28.04 2.27
CA ALA A 731 -1.44 -28.60 1.81
C ALA A 731 -1.63 -29.51 0.59
N ALA A 732 -2.58 -30.46 0.66
CA ALA A 732 -2.88 -31.35 -0.46
C ALA A 732 -3.30 -30.59 -1.72
N ALA A 733 -4.24 -29.64 -1.59
CA ALA A 733 -4.72 -28.86 -2.73
C ALA A 733 -3.63 -27.93 -3.31
N ARG A 734 -2.75 -27.35 -2.50
CA ARG A 734 -1.59 -26.58 -3.00
C ARG A 734 -0.59 -27.46 -3.73
N TYR A 735 -0.37 -28.69 -3.27
CA TYR A 735 0.51 -29.64 -3.95
C TYR A 735 -0.07 -30.06 -5.31
N VAL A 736 -1.39 -30.27 -5.40
CA VAL A 736 -2.07 -30.54 -6.67
C VAL A 736 -1.86 -29.39 -7.66
N SER A 737 -1.99 -28.13 -7.22
CA SER A 737 -1.70 -26.98 -8.09
C SER A 737 -0.25 -26.95 -8.58
N LEU A 738 0.70 -27.37 -7.73
CA LEU A 738 2.10 -27.47 -8.09
C LEU A 738 2.35 -28.58 -9.12
N GLN A 739 1.74 -29.75 -8.94
CA GLN A 739 1.80 -30.84 -9.93
C GLN A 739 1.23 -30.40 -11.29
N GLN A 740 0.12 -29.66 -11.30
CA GLN A 740 -0.48 -29.14 -12.53
C GLN A 740 0.47 -28.18 -13.29
N GLU A 741 1.24 -27.35 -12.58
CA GLU A 741 2.27 -26.51 -13.21
C GLU A 741 3.37 -27.34 -13.86
N TRP A 742 3.89 -28.35 -13.16
CA TRP A 742 4.92 -29.23 -13.71
C TRP A 742 4.42 -30.02 -14.92
N THR A 743 3.23 -30.63 -14.82
CA THR A 743 2.62 -31.35 -15.94
C THR A 743 2.36 -30.44 -17.14
N PHE A 744 1.94 -29.20 -16.91
CA PHE A 744 1.76 -28.22 -17.98
C PHE A 744 3.09 -27.94 -18.70
N LEU A 745 4.18 -27.69 -17.95
CA LEU A 745 5.48 -27.43 -18.56
C LEU A 745 6.05 -28.67 -19.27
N GLU A 746 5.90 -29.85 -18.67
CA GLU A 746 6.29 -31.13 -19.26
C GLU A 746 5.59 -31.37 -20.59
N ALA A 747 4.25 -31.21 -20.65
CA ALA A 747 3.46 -31.37 -21.86
C ALA A 747 3.84 -30.38 -22.98
N ASN A 748 4.44 -29.25 -22.63
CA ASN A 748 4.92 -28.23 -23.57
C ASN A 748 6.44 -28.34 -23.87
N ASN A 749 7.13 -29.38 -23.40
CA ASN A 749 8.59 -29.54 -23.50
C ASN A 749 9.38 -28.35 -22.89
N GLN A 750 8.83 -27.76 -21.83
CA GLN A 750 9.39 -26.60 -21.12
C GLN A 750 9.94 -26.96 -19.73
N LEU A 751 10.10 -28.25 -19.43
CA LEU A 751 10.63 -28.74 -18.17
C LEU A 751 11.93 -29.52 -18.41
N TRP A 752 13.05 -29.04 -17.86
CA TRP A 752 14.38 -29.54 -18.23
C TRP A 752 14.89 -30.62 -17.28
N ILE A 753 14.17 -31.74 -17.23
CA ILE A 753 14.58 -32.95 -16.52
C ILE A 753 14.64 -34.08 -17.55
N LYS A 754 15.76 -34.80 -17.58
CA LYS A 754 16.00 -35.89 -18.52
C LYS A 754 15.78 -37.25 -17.87
N GLU A 755 15.53 -38.27 -18.67
CA GLU A 755 15.54 -39.66 -18.18
C GLU A 755 16.95 -40.07 -17.72
N PRO A 756 17.09 -40.91 -16.66
CA PRO A 756 16.03 -41.57 -15.89
C PRO A 756 15.47 -40.72 -14.72
N ALA A 757 15.96 -39.50 -14.52
CA ALA A 757 15.57 -38.64 -13.38
C ALA A 757 14.10 -38.19 -13.47
N LEU A 758 13.58 -37.99 -14.68
CA LEU A 758 12.18 -37.62 -14.91
C LEU A 758 11.21 -38.73 -14.44
N SER A 759 11.50 -40.00 -14.76
CA SER A 759 10.71 -41.14 -14.26
C SER A 759 10.70 -41.21 -12.73
N GLU A 760 11.86 -41.06 -12.09
CA GLU A 760 11.95 -41.09 -10.62
C GLU A 760 11.22 -39.91 -9.97
N TRP A 761 11.32 -38.70 -10.55
CA TRP A 761 10.50 -37.57 -10.12
C TRP A 761 9.03 -37.94 -10.15
N ARG A 762 8.49 -38.37 -11.31
CA ARG A 762 7.05 -38.63 -11.48
C ARG A 762 6.54 -39.57 -10.39
N LYS A 763 7.27 -40.66 -10.15
CA LYS A 763 6.98 -41.65 -9.11
C LYS A 763 6.92 -41.02 -7.71
N GLN A 764 7.92 -40.23 -7.33
CA GLN A 764 7.94 -39.60 -6.00
C GLN A 764 6.88 -38.50 -5.86
N ALA A 765 6.59 -37.77 -6.95
CA ALA A 765 5.55 -36.75 -6.95
C ALA A 765 4.17 -37.37 -6.71
N ASP A 766 3.86 -38.47 -7.39
CA ASP A 766 2.60 -39.19 -7.20
C ASP A 766 2.47 -39.81 -5.81
N ALA A 767 3.56 -40.37 -5.26
CA ALA A 767 3.59 -40.90 -3.91
C ALA A 767 3.30 -39.81 -2.86
N LEU A 768 3.94 -38.64 -3.00
CA LEU A 768 3.70 -37.49 -2.13
C LEU A 768 2.25 -36.98 -2.25
N SER A 769 1.72 -36.89 -3.47
CA SER A 769 0.32 -36.50 -3.71
C SER A 769 -0.66 -37.42 -2.98
N LYS A 770 -0.48 -38.75 -3.11
CA LYS A 770 -1.31 -39.75 -2.43
C LYS A 770 -1.23 -39.62 -0.92
N ALA A 771 -0.04 -39.46 -0.36
CA ALA A 771 0.13 -39.30 1.09
C ALA A 771 -0.51 -38.02 1.63
N LEU A 772 -0.38 -36.90 0.92
CA LEU A 772 -1.01 -35.64 1.31
C LEU A 772 -2.54 -35.73 1.24
N ASN A 773 -3.11 -36.36 0.19
CA ASN A 773 -4.55 -36.57 0.08
C ASN A 773 -5.07 -37.52 1.17
N GLN A 774 -4.37 -38.62 1.44
CA GLN A 774 -4.73 -39.54 2.52
C GLN A 774 -4.72 -38.85 3.90
N LEU A 775 -3.73 -37.98 4.15
CA LEU A 775 -3.69 -37.16 5.37
C LEU A 775 -4.83 -36.12 5.42
N ALA A 776 -5.19 -35.53 4.28
CA ALA A 776 -6.27 -34.56 4.19
C ALA A 776 -7.65 -35.19 4.43
N ASP A 777 -7.86 -36.42 3.98
CA ASP A 777 -9.11 -37.17 4.14
C ASP A 777 -9.22 -37.84 5.51
N ASN A 778 -8.10 -38.37 6.04
CA ASN A 778 -8.05 -39.02 7.35
C ASN A 778 -6.86 -38.51 8.18
N PRO A 779 -7.00 -37.38 8.89
CA PRO A 779 -5.94 -36.82 9.71
C PRO A 779 -5.55 -37.73 10.89
N SER A 780 -4.31 -38.23 10.90
CA SER A 780 -3.76 -39.05 11.99
C SER A 780 -2.25 -38.83 12.14
N ARG A 781 -1.67 -39.15 13.30
CA ARG A 781 -0.22 -39.04 13.54
C ARG A 781 0.60 -39.92 12.59
N ASN A 782 0.07 -41.09 12.21
CA ASN A 782 0.72 -42.00 11.25
C ASN A 782 0.73 -41.42 9.84
N ASN A 783 -0.43 -40.94 9.36
CA ASN A 783 -0.52 -40.30 8.03
C ASN A 783 0.32 -39.02 7.98
N LEU A 784 0.39 -38.26 9.08
CA LEU A 784 1.21 -37.05 9.17
C LEU A 784 2.70 -37.38 9.07
N THR A 785 3.15 -38.39 9.83
CA THR A 785 4.54 -38.86 9.79
C THR A 785 4.93 -39.31 8.38
N MET A 786 4.06 -40.07 7.72
CA MET A 786 4.27 -40.54 6.34
C MET A 786 4.37 -39.36 5.35
N ALA A 787 3.42 -38.41 5.41
CA ALA A 787 3.42 -37.25 4.52
C ALA A 787 4.66 -36.34 4.75
N LYS A 788 5.06 -36.11 6.00
CA LYS A 788 6.28 -35.35 6.34
C LYS A 788 7.54 -36.05 5.80
N ALA A 789 7.64 -37.38 5.95
CA ALA A 789 8.79 -38.14 5.46
C ALA A 789 8.90 -38.09 3.93
N LEU A 790 7.79 -38.29 3.21
CA LEU A 790 7.77 -38.20 1.75
C LEU A 790 8.04 -36.78 1.25
N LEU A 791 7.50 -35.75 1.92
CA LEU A 791 7.77 -34.35 1.56
C LEU A 791 9.25 -34.01 1.73
N ALA A 792 9.86 -34.41 2.86
CA ALA A 792 11.28 -34.17 3.12
C ALA A 792 12.19 -34.87 2.10
N SER A 793 11.87 -36.13 1.76
CA SER A 793 12.57 -36.88 0.71
C SER A 793 12.44 -36.18 -0.66
N PHE A 794 11.22 -35.77 -1.02
CA PHE A 794 10.95 -35.07 -2.26
C PHE A 794 11.71 -33.74 -2.34
N GLN A 795 11.68 -32.92 -1.28
CA GLN A 795 12.41 -31.65 -1.21
C GLN A 795 13.93 -31.85 -1.36
N PHE A 796 14.48 -32.92 -0.79
CA PHE A 796 15.89 -33.25 -0.93
C PHE A 796 16.28 -33.59 -2.37
N GLN A 797 15.49 -34.43 -3.05
CA GLN A 797 15.73 -34.80 -4.45
C GLN A 797 15.40 -33.68 -5.43
N PHE A 798 14.39 -32.86 -5.14
CA PHE A 798 13.97 -31.72 -5.95
C PHE A 798 15.15 -30.81 -6.29
N LYS A 799 16.03 -30.54 -5.31
CA LYS A 799 17.25 -29.74 -5.52
C LYS A 799 18.19 -30.33 -6.58
N LYS A 800 18.26 -31.65 -6.70
CA LYS A 800 19.09 -32.35 -7.68
C LYS A 800 18.44 -32.34 -9.06
N TRP A 801 17.15 -32.66 -9.13
CA TRP A 801 16.42 -32.64 -10.41
C TRP A 801 16.36 -31.26 -11.04
N MET A 802 16.31 -30.22 -10.22
CA MET A 802 16.20 -28.82 -10.64
C MET A 802 17.53 -28.15 -10.98
N GLN A 803 18.66 -28.85 -10.94
CA GLN A 803 19.96 -28.20 -11.20
C GLN A 803 20.02 -27.55 -12.59
N SER A 804 19.61 -28.27 -13.64
CA SER A 804 19.61 -27.74 -15.00
C SER A 804 18.56 -26.67 -15.22
N GLU A 805 17.32 -26.90 -14.75
CA GLU A 805 16.25 -25.90 -14.81
C GLU A 805 16.62 -24.61 -14.06
N GLY A 806 17.30 -24.73 -12.91
CA GLY A 806 17.71 -23.62 -12.07
C GLY A 806 18.80 -22.74 -12.67
N LEU A 807 19.56 -23.23 -13.66
CA LEU A 807 20.49 -22.40 -14.43
C LEU A 807 19.75 -21.41 -15.33
N GLU A 808 18.53 -21.73 -15.74
CA GLU A 808 17.83 -21.02 -16.81
C GLU A 808 16.56 -20.32 -16.34
N GLN A 809 15.90 -20.89 -15.33
CA GLN A 809 14.74 -20.33 -14.65
C GLN A 809 14.94 -20.30 -13.12
N PRO A 810 16.02 -19.68 -12.59
CA PRO A 810 16.34 -19.70 -11.16
C PRO A 810 15.18 -19.22 -10.27
N TYR A 811 14.48 -18.17 -10.72
CA TYR A 811 13.33 -17.63 -10.00
C TYR A 811 12.18 -18.64 -9.91
N GLN A 812 11.86 -19.34 -10.99
CA GLN A 812 10.74 -20.31 -11.01
C GLN A 812 11.05 -21.52 -10.13
N VAL A 813 12.30 -22.00 -10.15
CA VAL A 813 12.76 -23.08 -9.27
C VAL A 813 12.68 -22.66 -7.79
N GLU A 814 13.06 -21.42 -7.46
CA GLU A 814 12.92 -20.87 -6.11
C GLU A 814 11.44 -20.82 -5.68
N VAL A 815 10.54 -20.40 -6.57
CA VAL A 815 9.09 -20.39 -6.30
C VAL A 815 8.58 -21.79 -5.97
N TRP A 816 8.94 -22.81 -6.74
CA TRP A 816 8.54 -24.18 -6.46
C TRP A 816 9.10 -24.72 -5.15
N ALA A 817 10.37 -24.43 -4.84
CA ALA A 817 10.97 -24.77 -3.55
C ALA A 817 10.22 -24.08 -2.38
N ASN A 818 9.87 -22.81 -2.53
CA ASN A 818 9.10 -22.04 -1.55
C ASN A 818 7.68 -22.60 -1.37
N ARG A 819 7.03 -23.08 -2.43
CA ARG A 819 5.72 -23.73 -2.35
C ARG A 819 5.80 -25.06 -1.60
N LEU A 820 6.84 -25.87 -1.84
CA LEU A 820 7.09 -27.09 -1.05
C LEU A 820 7.34 -26.76 0.44
N ALA A 821 8.13 -25.73 0.73
CA ALA A 821 8.34 -25.26 2.11
C ALA A 821 7.04 -24.74 2.76
N THR A 822 6.10 -24.22 1.97
CA THR A 822 4.76 -23.86 2.49
C THR A 822 3.98 -25.10 2.93
N LEU A 823 4.10 -26.22 2.21
CA LEU A 823 3.45 -27.48 2.61
C LEU A 823 3.98 -27.95 3.96
N GLU A 824 5.30 -27.91 4.15
CA GLU A 824 5.93 -28.26 5.42
C GLU A 824 5.37 -27.41 6.58
N ARG A 825 5.24 -26.09 6.38
CA ARG A 825 4.62 -25.19 7.38
C ARG A 825 3.17 -25.54 7.69
N LEU A 826 2.38 -25.91 6.67
CA LEU A 826 1.00 -26.33 6.88
C LEU A 826 0.93 -27.65 7.64
N LEU A 827 1.81 -28.62 7.34
CA LEU A 827 1.88 -29.88 8.08
C LEU A 827 2.30 -29.65 9.55
N LEU A 828 3.30 -28.79 9.79
CA LEU A 828 3.74 -28.41 11.13
C LEU A 828 2.66 -27.66 11.92
N TYR A 829 1.91 -26.76 11.28
CA TYR A 829 0.74 -26.14 11.91
C TYR A 829 -0.32 -27.19 12.21
N GLY A 830 -0.68 -28.06 11.25
CA GLY A 830 -1.70 -29.09 11.43
C GLY A 830 -1.37 -30.12 12.50
N GLU A 831 -0.11 -30.35 12.82
CA GLU A 831 0.30 -31.20 13.95
C GLU A 831 -0.35 -30.77 15.27
N ARG A 832 -0.56 -29.46 15.47
CA ARG A 832 -1.23 -28.92 16.67
C ARG A 832 -2.73 -29.22 16.72
N THR A 833 -3.34 -29.55 15.57
CA THR A 833 -4.78 -29.78 15.46
C THR A 833 -5.14 -31.25 15.61
N LEU A 834 -4.15 -32.15 15.51
CA LEU A 834 -4.30 -33.56 15.84
C LEU A 834 -4.34 -33.71 17.36
N LYS A 835 -5.50 -34.10 17.89
CA LYS A 835 -5.65 -34.48 19.30
C LYS A 835 -5.03 -35.85 19.54
#